data_AF-A0A5N6UZG4-F1
#
_entry.id   AF-A0A5N6UZG4-F1
#
_cell.length_a   1.000
_cell.length_b   1.000
_cell.length_c   1.000
_cell.angle_alpha   90.00
_cell.angle_beta   90.00
_cell.angle_gamma   90.00
#
_symmetry.space_group_name_H-M   'P 1'
#
loop_
_entity.id
_entity.type
_entity.pdbx_description
1 polymer ?
#
loop_
_entity_poly.entity_id
_entity_poly.type
_entity_poly.pdbx_seq_one_letter_code
_entity_poly.pdbx_strand_id
1 'polypeptide(L)'
;MLGSLLLCASLAGAAVIGSRADTQQCPGYKASNVQQTDRSLTADLTLAGKPCNTYGTDLQNLKLLVEYQTDERLHVKIYDAEECVYQVPEKVAPRVDSGDGSSKDSALKFEYEEEPFSFTVKRDDEVLFDSSAENLIYQSQYLKLRTWLPENPHLYGLGEHTDSLRLSTTNYTRTFWNRDAYGTPENSNLYGTHPVYYDHRGESGTHGVFLLNSNGMDVFIDKTADGKQYLEYNSLGGIFDFYFFTGSNPKEASIEYSKIVGLPAMQSYWTFGLHQCRYGYRDVYQVAEVVYNYSKAGIPLETMWTDIDYMDRRRVFSLDPDRFPLAKMRELVGYLHDHDQHYIVMVDPAVSVSDNGAFNRGLEQGVFLKTQNGSLYKGAVWPGVTAYPDWFHPDIQDYWNSEFSTFFNAETGVDIDGLWIDMNEASNFCPDPCTDPEKYSSENNLPPAPPPPVRPSSPRPLPGFPADFQPSSASRSQKRIFKAKLGLEGRDLLSPPYKIRNAAGSLSNKTINTGIVHAGEGYVEYDTHNLYGTMMSSSSREAMQHRRPEVRPLVITRSTYAGAGRDVGHWLGDNFSKWEHYRISIAQGLAFASMFQVPMVGADVCGFAGNTTEELCARWASLGAFFTFYRNHNEIGNIGQEFYVWPTVAESARKAIDIRYRLLDYIYTSFHKQSQTGEPFLQPMFYLYPEDENTFSIDLQFFYGDALLVSPVPDKGLTSVDAYFPDDIFYDWYTGIPVRGHGENITLSNIDITHIPLHIRGGSIIPIRSSSAMTTTELREKSFQLIIAPGLDGTASGSLYLDDGDSLEQTATLEVEFEYRRGVLHIDGKFERHASLLESVTLLGQGKGGSRSRREDGAKKTIQTNLELSKPTEIKLE
;
A
#
# COMPACT_ATOMS: atom_id res chain seq x y z
N MET A 1 4.82 -13.50 -41.44
CA MET A 1 3.71 -13.81 -42.37
C MET A 1 2.42 -13.50 -41.63
N LEU A 2 1.51 -12.79 -42.31
CA LEU A 2 0.26 -12.26 -41.76
C LEU A 2 -0.62 -13.37 -41.16
N GLY A 3 -1.08 -13.16 -39.93
CA GLY A 3 -2.10 -13.97 -39.27
C GLY A 3 -2.92 -13.09 -38.33
N SER A 4 -4.11 -12.74 -38.80
CA SER A 4 -5.07 -11.80 -38.23
C SER A 4 -5.35 -11.96 -36.73
N LEU A 5 -5.10 -10.90 -35.94
CA LEU A 5 -5.80 -10.69 -34.68
C LEU A 5 -7.24 -10.31 -35.00
N LEU A 6 -8.18 -11.22 -34.71
CA LEU A 6 -9.57 -10.84 -34.58
C LEU A 6 -9.72 -9.98 -33.32
N LEU A 7 -9.98 -8.69 -33.53
CA LEU A 7 -10.64 -7.85 -32.53
C LEU A 7 -12.01 -8.48 -32.22
N CYS A 8 -12.12 -9.16 -31.10
CA CYS A 8 -13.41 -9.35 -30.44
C CYS A 8 -13.78 -8.00 -29.79
N ALA A 9 -14.48 -7.17 -30.56
CA ALA A 9 -15.24 -6.06 -30.01
C ALA A 9 -16.18 -6.62 -28.92
N SER A 10 -16.03 -6.12 -27.71
CA SER A 10 -16.95 -6.35 -26.61
C SER A 10 -18.34 -5.82 -27.00
N LEU A 11 -19.20 -6.69 -27.51
CA LEU A 11 -20.63 -6.44 -27.50
C LEU A 11 -21.02 -6.33 -26.03
N ALA A 12 -21.35 -5.11 -25.60
CA ALA A 12 -22.00 -4.83 -24.34
C ALA A 12 -23.31 -5.63 -24.28
N GLY A 13 -23.23 -6.84 -23.76
CA GLY A 13 -24.41 -7.58 -23.33
C GLY A 13 -24.95 -6.84 -22.12
N ALA A 14 -26.12 -6.24 -22.26
CA ALA A 14 -26.92 -5.82 -21.13
C ALA A 14 -27.06 -7.03 -20.20
N ALA A 15 -26.31 -7.04 -19.10
CA ALA A 15 -26.46 -8.04 -18.08
C ALA A 15 -27.91 -7.97 -17.61
N VAL A 16 -28.60 -9.11 -17.69
CA VAL A 16 -29.91 -9.29 -17.07
C VAL A 16 -29.68 -9.10 -15.58
N ILE A 17 -29.99 -7.91 -15.08
CA ILE A 17 -30.05 -7.61 -13.65
C ILE A 17 -31.13 -8.55 -13.10
N GLY A 18 -30.71 -9.65 -12.48
CA GLY A 18 -31.61 -10.48 -11.68
C GLY A 18 -32.34 -9.57 -10.71
N SER A 19 -33.66 -9.71 -10.62
CA SER A 19 -34.50 -8.92 -9.71
C SER A 19 -33.86 -8.90 -8.32
N ARG A 20 -33.41 -7.72 -7.85
CA ARG A 20 -33.01 -7.54 -6.45
C ARG A 20 -34.18 -8.01 -5.59
N ALA A 21 -33.93 -8.93 -4.66
CA ALA A 21 -34.94 -9.32 -3.69
C ALA A 21 -35.36 -8.05 -2.92
N ASP A 22 -36.67 -7.86 -2.71
CA ASP A 22 -37.18 -6.71 -1.97
C ASP A 22 -36.80 -6.84 -0.49
N THR A 23 -35.65 -6.27 -0.16
CA THR A 23 -35.05 -6.31 1.18
C THR A 23 -35.67 -5.27 2.13
N GLN A 24 -36.44 -4.32 1.60
CA GLN A 24 -37.09 -3.26 2.40
C GLN A 24 -38.16 -3.82 3.34
N GLN A 25 -38.62 -5.05 3.13
CA GLN A 25 -39.66 -5.70 3.94
C GLN A 25 -39.10 -6.59 5.05
N CYS A 26 -37.77 -6.67 5.21
CA CYS A 26 -37.18 -7.51 6.25
C CYS A 26 -37.47 -6.93 7.65
N PRO A 27 -37.79 -7.79 8.65
CA PRO A 27 -38.32 -7.32 9.92
C PRO A 27 -37.28 -6.61 10.81
N GLY A 28 -35.99 -6.74 10.51
CA GLY A 28 -34.92 -6.29 11.40
C GLY A 28 -34.84 -7.12 12.67
N TYR A 29 -34.19 -6.56 13.68
CA TYR A 29 -33.97 -7.19 14.98
C TYR A 29 -34.60 -6.37 16.09
N LYS A 30 -34.75 -6.96 17.27
CA LYS A 30 -35.20 -6.31 18.50
C LYS A 30 -34.10 -6.42 19.54
N ALA A 31 -33.68 -5.30 20.12
CA ALA A 31 -32.76 -5.30 21.25
C ALA A 31 -33.49 -5.64 22.56
N SER A 32 -32.85 -6.44 23.39
CA SER A 32 -33.32 -6.82 24.73
C SER A 32 -32.12 -7.11 25.64
N ASN A 33 -32.38 -7.28 26.94
CA ASN A 33 -31.33 -7.57 27.94
C ASN A 33 -30.15 -6.58 27.89
N VAL A 34 -30.44 -5.30 27.64
CA VAL A 34 -29.40 -4.26 27.53
C VAL A 34 -28.72 -4.07 28.87
N GLN A 35 -27.40 -4.22 28.89
CA GLN A 35 -26.55 -3.94 30.03
C GLN A 35 -25.58 -2.84 29.64
N GLN A 36 -25.55 -1.77 30.42
CA GLN A 36 -24.70 -0.62 30.17
C GLN A 36 -23.83 -0.35 31.39
N THR A 37 -22.55 -0.17 31.14
CA THR A 37 -21.56 0.36 32.08
C THR A 37 -21.01 1.68 31.55
N ASP A 38 -20.15 2.34 32.32
CA ASP A 38 -19.47 3.53 31.82
C ASP A 38 -18.54 3.24 30.63
N ARG A 39 -18.10 1.99 30.41
CA ARG A 39 -17.11 1.62 29.37
C ARG A 39 -17.68 0.77 28.23
N SER A 40 -18.84 0.17 28.43
CA SER A 40 -19.42 -0.74 27.46
C SER A 40 -20.95 -0.82 27.51
N LEU A 41 -21.55 -1.22 26.40
CA LEU A 41 -22.95 -1.60 26.31
C LEU A 41 -23.04 -2.97 25.61
N THR A 42 -23.85 -3.88 26.16
CA THR A 42 -24.14 -5.17 25.52
C THR A 42 -25.65 -5.35 25.42
N ALA A 43 -26.13 -5.98 24.34
CA ALA A 43 -27.54 -6.33 24.19
C ALA A 43 -27.72 -7.66 23.45
N ASP A 44 -28.85 -8.32 23.69
CA ASP A 44 -29.34 -9.45 22.88
C ASP A 44 -30.19 -8.90 21.75
N LEU A 45 -29.87 -9.25 20.50
CA LEU A 45 -30.68 -8.88 19.35
C LEU A 45 -31.42 -10.11 18.82
N THR A 46 -32.75 -10.13 18.90
CA THR A 46 -33.59 -11.23 18.41
C THR A 46 -34.34 -10.81 17.15
N LEU A 47 -34.47 -11.68 16.15
CA LEU A 47 -35.20 -11.37 14.92
C LEU A 47 -36.63 -10.88 15.22
N ALA A 48 -36.99 -9.67 14.76
CA ALA A 48 -38.22 -8.98 15.20
C ALA A 48 -39.50 -9.47 14.49
N GLY A 49 -39.40 -10.43 13.57
CA GLY A 49 -40.54 -10.89 12.79
C GLY A 49 -40.24 -12.12 11.95
N LYS A 50 -41.04 -12.33 10.90
CA LYS A 50 -40.86 -13.48 10.01
C LYS A 50 -39.53 -13.37 9.25
N PRO A 51 -38.69 -14.42 9.25
CA PRO A 51 -37.46 -14.45 8.45
C PRO A 51 -37.70 -14.08 6.99
N CYS A 52 -36.83 -13.22 6.49
CA CYS A 52 -36.78 -12.76 5.11
C CYS A 52 -36.20 -13.85 4.20
N ASN A 53 -35.10 -14.46 4.64
CA ASN A 53 -34.34 -15.49 3.94
C ASN A 53 -34.08 -15.17 2.46
N THR A 54 -33.68 -13.92 2.16
CA THR A 54 -33.54 -13.43 0.79
C THR A 54 -32.32 -14.02 0.08
N TYR A 55 -31.18 -14.03 0.76
CA TYR A 55 -29.89 -14.50 0.22
C TYR A 55 -29.19 -15.52 1.14
N GLY A 56 -29.85 -15.93 2.20
CA GLY A 56 -29.39 -16.92 3.18
C GLY A 56 -30.51 -17.26 4.15
N THR A 57 -30.17 -17.80 5.32
CA THR A 57 -31.12 -17.99 6.43
C THR A 57 -30.89 -16.90 7.46
N ASP A 58 -31.94 -16.16 7.87
CA ASP A 58 -31.82 -15.16 8.94
C ASP A 58 -31.47 -15.82 10.26
N LEU A 59 -30.45 -15.29 10.92
CA LEU A 59 -30.05 -15.74 12.24
C LEU A 59 -31.07 -15.26 13.28
N GLN A 60 -31.42 -16.12 14.23
CA GLN A 60 -32.47 -15.78 15.19
C GLN A 60 -31.96 -14.92 16.34
N ASN A 61 -30.72 -15.15 16.77
CA ASN A 61 -30.14 -14.53 17.96
C ASN A 61 -28.75 -14.00 17.63
N LEU A 62 -28.58 -12.69 17.80
CA LEU A 62 -27.30 -11.99 17.72
C LEU A 62 -27.00 -11.33 19.06
N LYS A 63 -25.78 -10.82 19.16
CA LYS A 63 -25.27 -10.02 20.27
C LYS A 63 -24.76 -8.70 19.74
N LEU A 64 -25.02 -7.65 20.51
CA LEU A 64 -24.39 -6.34 20.36
C LEU A 64 -23.35 -6.18 21.47
N LEU A 65 -22.16 -5.73 21.10
CA LEU A 65 -21.13 -5.22 21.99
C LEU A 65 -20.74 -3.82 21.52
N VAL A 66 -20.73 -2.87 22.43
CA VAL A 66 -20.22 -1.52 22.22
C VAL A 66 -19.16 -1.27 23.29
N GLU A 67 -17.99 -0.83 22.89
CA GLU A 67 -16.87 -0.53 23.79
C GLU A 67 -16.34 0.86 23.50
N TYR A 68 -16.33 1.70 24.54
CA TYR A 68 -15.65 2.99 24.53
C TYR A 68 -14.18 2.73 24.79
N GLN A 69 -13.39 2.53 23.73
CA GLN A 69 -12.00 2.10 23.85
C GLN A 69 -11.07 3.25 24.23
N THR A 70 -11.24 4.42 23.61
CA THR A 70 -10.56 5.68 23.95
C THR A 70 -11.57 6.83 23.85
N ASP A 71 -11.14 8.05 24.15
CA ASP A 71 -12.04 9.21 24.02
C ASP A 71 -12.39 9.47 22.54
N GLU A 72 -11.51 9.11 21.62
CA GLU A 72 -11.65 9.30 20.18
C GLU A 72 -12.11 8.04 19.43
N ARG A 73 -12.25 6.88 20.10
CA ARG A 73 -12.53 5.59 19.45
C ARG A 73 -13.61 4.76 20.14
N LEU A 74 -14.60 4.36 19.34
CA LEU A 74 -15.72 3.51 19.72
C LEU A 74 -15.73 2.24 18.88
N HIS A 75 -15.74 1.08 19.52
CA HIS A 75 -15.86 -0.23 18.86
C HIS A 75 -17.31 -0.73 18.99
N VAL A 76 -17.95 -1.06 17.88
CA VAL A 76 -19.33 -1.56 17.81
C VAL A 76 -19.36 -2.86 17.03
N LYS A 77 -19.76 -3.93 17.70
CA LYS A 77 -19.72 -5.29 17.17
C LYS A 77 -21.09 -5.95 17.26
N ILE A 78 -21.60 -6.41 16.12
CA ILE A 78 -22.82 -7.22 15.99
C ILE A 78 -22.43 -8.58 15.43
N TYR A 79 -22.66 -9.63 16.22
CA TYR A 79 -22.19 -10.98 15.94
C TYR A 79 -23.24 -12.02 16.36
N ASP A 80 -23.11 -13.25 15.89
CA ASP A 80 -24.06 -14.31 16.26
C ASP A 80 -23.87 -14.78 17.70
N ALA A 81 -24.98 -15.08 18.40
CA ALA A 81 -24.93 -15.42 19.82
C ALA A 81 -24.19 -16.75 20.13
N GLU A 82 -24.00 -17.60 19.13
CA GLU A 82 -23.27 -18.87 19.26
C GLU A 82 -21.79 -18.75 18.86
N GLU A 83 -21.36 -17.60 18.34
CA GLU A 83 -20.02 -17.33 17.81
C GLU A 83 -19.56 -18.37 16.77
N CYS A 84 -20.50 -18.87 15.99
CA CYS A 84 -20.29 -19.81 14.90
C CYS A 84 -19.96 -19.10 13.59
N VAL A 85 -20.33 -17.82 13.42
CA VAL A 85 -20.02 -17.07 12.22
C VAL A 85 -18.54 -16.69 12.19
N TYR A 86 -17.94 -16.76 11.01
CA TYR A 86 -16.54 -16.38 10.80
C TYR A 86 -16.26 -14.96 11.29
N GLN A 87 -15.12 -14.80 11.95
CA GLN A 87 -14.55 -13.51 12.32
C GLN A 87 -13.10 -13.52 11.85
N VAL A 88 -12.59 -12.37 11.39
CA VAL A 88 -11.20 -12.23 10.96
C VAL A 88 -10.28 -12.75 12.08
N PRO A 89 -9.30 -13.63 11.85
CA PRO A 89 -8.50 -14.18 12.95
C PRO A 89 -7.59 -13.13 13.60
N GLU A 90 -7.46 -13.10 14.93
CA GLU A 90 -6.60 -12.13 15.64
C GLU A 90 -5.12 -12.27 15.29
N LYS A 91 -4.69 -13.48 14.91
CA LYS A 91 -3.34 -13.71 14.40
C LYS A 91 -3.04 -12.97 13.08
N VAL A 92 -4.08 -12.62 12.31
CA VAL A 92 -3.93 -11.86 11.06
C VAL A 92 -4.12 -10.37 11.34
N ALA A 93 -5.22 -10.00 11.99
CA ALA A 93 -5.52 -8.63 12.40
C ALA A 93 -5.72 -8.57 13.92
N PRO A 94 -4.68 -8.27 14.71
CA PRO A 94 -4.77 -8.16 16.16
C PRO A 94 -5.82 -7.14 16.57
N ARG A 95 -6.50 -7.42 17.69
CA ARG A 95 -7.51 -6.51 18.24
C ARG A 95 -6.83 -5.57 19.19
N VAL A 96 -7.26 -4.31 19.17
CA VAL A 96 -6.80 -3.35 20.16
C VAL A 96 -7.52 -3.63 21.46
N ASP A 97 -6.76 -3.66 22.55
CA ASP A 97 -7.33 -3.77 23.88
C ASP A 97 -8.31 -2.61 24.15
N SER A 98 -9.35 -2.89 24.96
CA SER A 98 -10.22 -1.84 25.48
C SER A 98 -9.40 -0.94 26.40
N GLY A 99 -9.02 0.23 25.88
CA GLY A 99 -8.26 1.24 26.60
C GLY A 99 -9.07 1.89 27.72
N ASP A 100 -8.58 3.02 28.23
CA ASP A 100 -9.17 3.71 29.38
C ASP A 100 -10.42 4.57 29.10
N GLY A 101 -10.96 4.46 27.88
CA GLY A 101 -12.13 5.21 27.44
C GLY A 101 -13.37 5.00 28.32
N SER A 102 -14.21 6.03 28.34
CA SER A 102 -15.49 6.04 29.04
C SER A 102 -16.53 6.78 28.22
N SER A 103 -17.78 6.35 28.30
CA SER A 103 -18.95 7.02 27.70
C SER A 103 -19.18 8.44 28.19
N LYS A 104 -18.56 8.86 29.31
CA LYS A 104 -18.66 10.21 29.85
C LYS A 104 -17.67 11.17 29.18
N ASP A 105 -16.49 10.67 28.86
CA ASP A 105 -15.36 11.46 28.35
C ASP A 105 -15.19 11.31 26.83
N SER A 106 -15.75 10.25 26.26
CA SER A 106 -15.73 9.97 24.82
C SER A 106 -16.36 11.09 24.00
N ALA A 107 -15.63 11.52 22.98
CA ALA A 107 -16.12 12.41 21.91
C ALA A 107 -17.22 11.75 21.08
N LEU A 108 -17.23 10.41 21.04
CA LEU A 108 -18.23 9.61 20.35
C LEU A 108 -19.33 9.14 21.30
N LYS A 109 -20.59 9.27 20.89
CA LYS A 109 -21.77 8.81 21.64
C LYS A 109 -22.51 7.74 20.86
N PHE A 110 -22.83 6.64 21.52
CA PHE A 110 -23.67 5.57 20.97
C PHE A 110 -25.10 5.70 21.48
N GLU A 111 -26.05 5.77 20.55
CA GLU A 111 -27.49 5.73 20.80
C GLU A 111 -28.11 4.58 20.00
N TYR A 112 -29.24 4.04 20.46
CA TYR A 112 -29.94 2.96 19.76
C TYR A 112 -31.45 3.04 19.95
N GLU A 113 -32.18 2.52 18.97
CA GLU A 113 -33.61 2.23 19.03
C GLU A 113 -33.80 0.72 19.26
N GLU A 114 -34.80 0.31 20.05
CA GLU A 114 -34.96 -1.09 20.43
C GLU A 114 -35.64 -1.94 19.35
N GLU A 115 -36.66 -1.42 18.66
CA GLU A 115 -37.51 -2.19 17.75
C GLU A 115 -38.16 -1.31 16.65
N PRO A 116 -37.79 -1.47 15.37
CA PRO A 116 -36.66 -2.28 14.89
C PRO A 116 -35.34 -1.68 15.37
N PHE A 117 -34.40 -2.57 15.71
CA PHE A 117 -33.07 -2.20 16.17
C PHE A 117 -32.33 -1.41 15.10
N SER A 118 -31.87 -0.24 15.49
CA SER A 118 -30.94 0.60 14.75
C SER A 118 -30.06 1.35 15.75
N PHE A 119 -28.90 1.82 15.31
CA PHE A 119 -28.00 2.59 16.15
C PHE A 119 -27.46 3.82 15.44
N THR A 120 -27.10 4.81 16.25
CA THR A 120 -26.53 6.06 15.81
C THR A 120 -25.24 6.32 16.57
N VAL A 121 -24.19 6.70 15.84
CA VAL A 121 -22.95 7.22 16.42
C VAL A 121 -22.88 8.71 16.16
N LYS A 122 -22.70 9.50 17.22
CA LYS A 122 -22.62 10.96 17.16
C LYS A 122 -21.31 11.47 17.69
N ARG A 123 -20.89 12.64 17.22
CA ARG A 123 -19.90 13.50 17.87
C ARG A 123 -20.59 14.80 18.22
N ASP A 124 -20.67 15.09 19.51
CA ASP A 124 -21.57 16.13 20.05
C ASP A 124 -23.02 15.94 19.57
N ASP A 125 -23.53 16.86 18.74
CA ASP A 125 -24.86 16.80 18.11
C ASP A 125 -24.79 16.35 16.64
N GLU A 126 -23.59 16.19 16.07
CA GLU A 126 -23.38 15.74 14.69
C GLU A 126 -23.56 14.23 14.59
N VAL A 127 -24.45 13.79 13.70
CA VAL A 127 -24.65 12.38 13.36
C VAL A 127 -23.58 11.93 12.37
N LEU A 128 -22.73 10.99 12.79
CA LEU A 128 -21.65 10.43 11.98
C LEU A 128 -22.09 9.15 11.25
N PHE A 129 -22.91 8.36 11.92
CA PHE A 129 -23.45 7.11 11.42
C PHE A 129 -24.85 6.91 11.97
N ASP A 130 -25.82 6.59 11.11
CA ASP A 130 -27.21 6.37 11.49
C ASP A 130 -27.75 5.18 10.71
N SER A 131 -27.82 4.03 11.39
CA SER A 131 -28.22 2.76 10.78
C SER A 131 -29.73 2.62 10.59
N SER A 132 -30.54 3.65 10.89
CA SER A 132 -32.00 3.60 10.74
C SER A 132 -32.48 3.68 9.28
N ALA A 133 -31.55 3.89 8.34
CA ALA A 133 -31.85 4.03 6.92
C ALA A 133 -32.50 2.80 6.30
N GLU A 134 -32.21 1.61 6.82
CA GLU A 134 -32.89 0.37 6.49
C GLU A 134 -32.75 -0.63 7.65
N ASN A 135 -33.71 -1.54 7.81
CA ASN A 135 -33.64 -2.57 8.84
C ASN A 135 -32.40 -3.45 8.66
N LEU A 136 -31.69 -3.74 9.77
CA LEU A 136 -30.55 -4.64 9.79
C LEU A 136 -30.93 -6.02 9.23
N ILE A 137 -30.15 -6.50 8.25
CA ILE A 137 -30.26 -7.86 7.74
C ILE A 137 -29.00 -8.63 8.12
N TYR A 138 -29.20 -9.79 8.76
CA TYR A 138 -28.11 -10.66 9.17
C TYR A 138 -28.49 -12.11 8.86
N GLN A 139 -28.02 -12.59 7.72
CA GLN A 139 -28.27 -13.93 7.21
C GLN A 139 -26.96 -14.72 7.10
N SER A 140 -27.09 -16.04 6.95
CA SER A 140 -25.97 -16.97 6.90
C SER A 140 -24.89 -16.67 5.84
N GLN A 141 -25.25 -15.98 4.75
CA GLN A 141 -24.33 -15.56 3.68
C GLN A 141 -24.67 -14.17 3.13
N TYR A 142 -25.34 -13.34 3.92
CA TYR A 142 -25.68 -11.98 3.51
C TYR A 142 -25.90 -11.08 4.71
N LEU A 143 -25.06 -10.06 4.83
CA LEU A 143 -25.22 -8.99 5.79
C LEU A 143 -25.54 -7.70 5.04
N LYS A 144 -26.56 -6.97 5.50
CA LYS A 144 -26.90 -5.65 4.98
C LYS A 144 -27.06 -4.65 6.12
N LEU A 145 -26.36 -3.54 6.00
CA LEU A 145 -26.53 -2.39 6.89
C LEU A 145 -26.33 -1.11 6.09
N ARG A 146 -27.26 -0.17 6.24
CA ARG A 146 -27.23 1.13 5.56
C ARG A 146 -27.13 2.23 6.60
N THR A 147 -26.25 3.19 6.37
CA THR A 147 -26.17 4.45 7.12
C THR A 147 -26.66 5.63 6.29
N TRP A 148 -27.38 6.56 6.90
CA TRP A 148 -27.57 7.88 6.30
C TRP A 148 -26.24 8.65 6.26
N LEU A 149 -26.11 9.48 5.24
CA LEU A 149 -25.03 10.45 5.10
C LEU A 149 -25.64 11.84 4.88
N PRO A 150 -24.89 12.94 5.12
CA PRO A 150 -25.31 14.27 4.72
C PRO A 150 -25.48 14.39 3.20
N GLU A 151 -26.14 15.47 2.77
CA GLU A 151 -26.51 15.66 1.36
C GLU A 151 -25.31 15.65 0.39
N ASN A 152 -24.16 16.17 0.84
CA ASN A 152 -22.92 16.26 0.07
C ASN A 152 -21.71 15.82 0.91
N PRO A 153 -21.53 14.52 1.19
CA PRO A 153 -20.46 14.04 2.04
C PRO A 153 -19.10 14.14 1.32
N HIS A 154 -18.02 14.16 2.10
CA HIS A 154 -16.65 14.22 1.60
C HIS A 154 -15.95 12.92 1.95
N LEU A 155 -16.22 11.89 1.17
CA LEU A 155 -15.76 10.53 1.45
C LEU A 155 -14.41 10.23 0.78
N TYR A 156 -13.53 9.57 1.53
CA TYR A 156 -12.21 9.11 1.10
C TYR A 156 -11.96 7.70 1.64
N GLY A 157 -11.07 6.92 1.01
CA GLY A 157 -10.72 5.57 1.44
C GLY A 157 -11.43 4.48 0.63
N LEU A 158 -11.87 3.39 1.27
CA LEU A 158 -12.48 2.21 0.65
C LEU A 158 -11.59 1.58 -0.44
N GLY A 159 -10.30 1.45 -0.14
CA GLY A 159 -9.30 0.89 -1.06
C GLY A 159 -9.39 -0.62 -1.23
N GLU A 160 -8.74 -1.21 -2.22
CA GLU A 160 -7.90 -0.55 -3.22
C GLU A 160 -8.65 -0.22 -4.51
N HIS A 161 -8.48 0.99 -5.05
CA HIS A 161 -9.10 1.44 -6.31
C HIS A 161 -8.23 2.47 -7.05
N THR A 162 -8.56 2.73 -8.31
CA THR A 162 -7.97 3.81 -9.14
C THR A 162 -8.89 5.01 -9.34
N ASP A 163 -10.06 5.00 -8.71
CA ASP A 163 -11.03 6.10 -8.74
C ASP A 163 -10.47 7.38 -8.08
N SER A 164 -11.16 8.51 -8.25
CA SER A 164 -10.83 9.80 -7.61
C SER A 164 -10.61 9.68 -6.10
N LEU A 165 -9.64 10.44 -5.57
CA LEU A 165 -9.28 10.41 -4.14
C LEU A 165 -10.50 10.73 -3.26
N ARG A 166 -11.23 11.80 -3.60
CA ARG A 166 -12.58 12.04 -3.08
C ARG A 166 -13.56 11.20 -3.88
N LEU A 167 -14.20 10.26 -3.21
CA LEU A 167 -15.09 9.29 -3.83
C LEU A 167 -16.33 9.96 -4.44
N SER A 168 -16.80 9.39 -5.57
CA SER A 168 -18.13 9.71 -6.08
C SER A 168 -19.19 9.27 -5.06
N THR A 169 -20.16 10.14 -4.80
CA THR A 169 -21.22 9.88 -3.82
C THR A 169 -22.56 9.56 -4.47
N THR A 170 -22.62 9.35 -5.78
CA THR A 170 -23.88 9.00 -6.48
C THR A 170 -23.63 7.90 -7.49
N ASN A 171 -24.49 6.89 -7.49
CA ASN A 171 -24.35 5.68 -8.31
C ASN A 171 -22.93 5.07 -8.25
N TYR A 172 -22.33 5.06 -7.05
CA TYR A 172 -21.00 4.52 -6.84
C TYR A 172 -21.08 3.17 -6.14
N THR A 173 -20.19 2.26 -6.52
CA THR A 173 -20.11 0.93 -5.91
C THR A 173 -18.66 0.51 -5.80
N ARG A 174 -18.28 0.13 -4.59
CA ARG A 174 -16.95 -0.34 -4.27
C ARG A 174 -17.01 -1.80 -3.85
N THR A 175 -16.41 -2.66 -4.65
CA THR A 175 -16.35 -4.10 -4.36
C THR A 175 -15.02 -4.44 -3.70
N PHE A 176 -15.07 -5.21 -2.62
CA PHE A 176 -13.91 -5.79 -1.97
C PHE A 176 -13.84 -7.28 -2.28
N TRP A 177 -12.86 -7.63 -3.11
CA TRP A 177 -12.46 -9.00 -3.43
C TRP A 177 -11.10 -8.91 -4.13
N ASN A 178 -10.02 -9.29 -3.44
CA ASN A 178 -8.66 -9.14 -3.96
C ASN A 178 -8.52 -9.89 -5.29
N ARG A 179 -8.01 -9.22 -6.31
CA ARG A 179 -7.99 -9.72 -7.68
C ARG A 179 -6.76 -9.20 -8.41
N ASP A 180 -6.09 -10.12 -9.10
CA ASP A 180 -5.14 -9.77 -10.14
C ASP A 180 -5.83 -8.91 -11.22
N ALA A 181 -5.46 -7.64 -11.28
CA ALA A 181 -6.17 -6.59 -11.99
C ALA A 181 -5.26 -5.80 -12.93
N TYR A 182 -4.68 -6.48 -13.93
CA TYR A 182 -3.84 -5.85 -14.96
C TYR A 182 -4.47 -4.57 -15.54
N GLY A 183 -3.67 -3.50 -15.64
CA GLY A 183 -4.12 -2.20 -16.12
C GLY A 183 -4.95 -1.42 -15.11
N THR A 184 -5.04 -1.87 -13.84
CA THR A 184 -5.67 -1.18 -12.70
C THR A 184 -6.99 -0.47 -13.06
N PRO A 185 -8.00 -1.19 -13.59
CA PRO A 185 -9.19 -0.54 -14.14
C PRO A 185 -10.03 0.15 -13.06
N GLU A 186 -10.45 1.38 -13.36
CA GLU A 186 -11.37 2.16 -12.52
C GLU A 186 -12.70 1.43 -12.27
N ASN A 187 -13.36 1.78 -11.17
CA ASN A 187 -14.65 1.26 -10.72
C ASN A 187 -14.68 -0.28 -10.61
N SER A 188 -13.54 -0.89 -10.27
CA SER A 188 -13.38 -2.34 -10.14
C SER A 188 -12.58 -2.74 -8.90
N ASN A 189 -12.81 -3.94 -8.38
CA ASN A 189 -11.96 -4.55 -7.35
C ASN A 189 -10.52 -4.75 -7.86
N LEU A 190 -9.50 -4.38 -7.06
CA LEU A 190 -8.08 -4.50 -7.42
C LEU A 190 -7.37 -5.49 -6.47
N TYR A 191 -6.11 -5.27 -6.14
CA TYR A 191 -5.25 -6.24 -5.48
C TYR A 191 -5.49 -6.34 -3.96
N GLY A 192 -5.85 -5.23 -3.32
CA GLY A 192 -6.07 -5.15 -1.87
C GLY A 192 -7.47 -4.73 -1.43
N THR A 193 -7.74 -4.92 -0.14
CA THR A 193 -9.00 -4.60 0.53
C THR A 193 -8.76 -3.80 1.82
N HIS A 194 -9.24 -2.56 1.84
CA HIS A 194 -9.15 -1.61 2.96
C HIS A 194 -10.54 -1.04 3.28
N PRO A 195 -11.37 -1.75 4.07
CA PRO A 195 -12.76 -1.36 4.38
C PRO A 195 -12.89 -0.19 5.38
N VAL A 196 -12.04 0.83 5.24
CA VAL A 196 -12.07 2.07 6.01
C VAL A 196 -12.47 3.23 5.11
N TYR A 197 -13.40 4.07 5.55
CA TYR A 197 -13.63 5.37 4.92
C TYR A 197 -13.45 6.50 5.94
N TYR A 198 -13.13 7.68 5.41
CA TYR A 198 -13.05 8.94 6.14
C TYR A 198 -14.12 9.88 5.58
N ASP A 199 -14.81 10.61 6.44
CA ASP A 199 -15.73 11.68 6.05
C ASP A 199 -15.30 12.98 6.72
N HIS A 200 -14.85 13.93 5.90
CA HIS A 200 -14.33 15.20 6.36
C HIS A 200 -15.42 16.29 6.35
N ARG A 201 -15.49 17.07 7.43
CA ARG A 201 -16.59 18.01 7.72
C ARG A 201 -16.10 19.45 7.96
N GLY A 202 -14.95 19.81 7.38
CA GLY A 202 -14.34 21.13 7.57
C GLY A 202 -13.99 21.40 9.03
N GLU A 203 -14.47 22.52 9.57
CA GLU A 203 -14.23 22.95 10.96
C GLU A 203 -14.74 21.93 12.00
N SER A 204 -15.76 21.12 11.68
CA SER A 204 -16.22 20.06 12.59
C SER A 204 -15.21 18.93 12.73
N GLY A 205 -14.19 18.85 11.85
CA GLY A 205 -13.14 17.84 11.86
C GLY A 205 -13.45 16.63 10.97
N THR A 206 -12.82 15.49 11.27
CA THR A 206 -12.93 14.27 10.46
C THR A 206 -13.33 13.09 11.33
N HIS A 207 -14.15 12.20 10.78
CA HIS A 207 -14.35 10.88 11.37
C HIS A 207 -14.05 9.81 10.35
N GLY A 208 -13.80 8.60 10.83
CA GLY A 208 -13.68 7.43 9.98
C GLY A 208 -14.41 6.23 10.56
N VAL A 209 -14.76 5.31 9.66
CA VAL A 209 -15.44 4.06 9.97
C VAL A 209 -14.67 2.94 9.30
N PHE A 210 -14.13 2.04 10.11
CA PHE A 210 -13.46 0.83 9.65
C PHE A 210 -14.32 -0.39 9.96
N LEU A 211 -14.59 -1.21 8.94
CA LEU A 211 -15.27 -2.50 9.09
C LEU A 211 -14.26 -3.65 9.04
N LEU A 212 -14.01 -4.29 10.17
CA LEU A 212 -13.15 -5.47 10.27
C LEU A 212 -13.88 -6.72 9.78
N ASN A 213 -13.96 -6.86 8.46
CA ASN A 213 -14.55 -8.00 7.78
C ASN A 213 -13.75 -8.31 6.50
N SER A 214 -13.34 -9.57 6.32
CA SER A 214 -12.54 -10.00 5.16
C SER A 214 -13.34 -10.74 4.10
N ASN A 215 -14.64 -10.95 4.29
CA ASN A 215 -15.51 -11.55 3.28
C ASN A 215 -15.65 -10.63 2.06
N GLY A 216 -16.02 -11.22 0.91
CA GLY A 216 -16.38 -10.42 -0.25
C GLY A 216 -17.58 -9.53 0.03
N MET A 217 -17.53 -8.27 -0.37
CA MET A 217 -18.62 -7.33 -0.12
C MET A 217 -18.71 -6.22 -1.18
N ASP A 218 -19.90 -5.65 -1.33
CA ASP A 218 -20.11 -4.39 -2.04
C ASP A 218 -20.46 -3.28 -1.03
N VAL A 219 -19.86 -2.11 -1.21
CA VAL A 219 -20.25 -0.86 -0.55
C VAL A 219 -20.92 0.04 -1.59
N PHE A 220 -22.20 0.35 -1.42
CA PHE A 220 -22.94 1.28 -2.28
C PHE A 220 -22.92 2.68 -1.67
N ILE A 221 -22.68 3.69 -2.49
CA ILE A 221 -22.86 5.10 -2.11
C ILE A 221 -23.78 5.74 -3.14
N ASP A 222 -24.99 6.09 -2.71
CA ASP A 222 -26.03 6.58 -3.62
C ASP A 222 -27.11 7.38 -2.90
N LYS A 223 -28.11 7.84 -3.67
CA LYS A 223 -29.29 8.55 -3.16
C LYS A 223 -30.53 7.68 -3.27
N THR A 224 -31.43 7.80 -2.30
CA THR A 224 -32.78 7.24 -2.39
C THR A 224 -33.62 7.97 -3.44
N ALA A 225 -34.80 7.43 -3.77
CA ALA A 225 -35.69 8.04 -4.75
C ALA A 225 -36.17 9.46 -4.35
N ASP A 226 -36.24 9.74 -3.04
CA ASP A 226 -36.54 11.06 -2.47
C ASP A 226 -35.29 11.94 -2.26
N GLY A 227 -34.11 11.49 -2.70
CA GLY A 227 -32.88 12.28 -2.77
C GLY A 227 -31.97 12.21 -1.54
N LYS A 228 -32.27 11.38 -0.53
CA LYS A 228 -31.43 11.25 0.67
C LYS A 228 -30.19 10.41 0.39
N GLN A 229 -29.04 10.91 0.81
CA GLN A 229 -27.75 10.29 0.60
C GLN A 229 -27.51 9.16 1.62
N TYR A 230 -26.98 8.02 1.16
CA TYR A 230 -26.64 6.89 2.02
C TYR A 230 -25.34 6.19 1.61
N LEU A 231 -24.78 5.42 2.55
CA LEU A 231 -23.79 4.38 2.31
C LEU A 231 -24.34 3.04 2.81
N GLU A 232 -24.14 1.97 2.04
CA GLU A 232 -24.69 0.64 2.36
C GLU A 232 -23.66 -0.47 2.18
N TYR A 233 -23.46 -1.26 3.22
CA TYR A 233 -22.65 -2.48 3.21
C TYR A 233 -23.50 -3.69 2.81
N ASN A 234 -23.02 -4.46 1.84
CA ASN A 234 -23.58 -5.75 1.43
C ASN A 234 -22.48 -6.81 1.46
N SER A 235 -22.32 -7.49 2.58
CA SER A 235 -21.28 -8.51 2.76
C SER A 235 -21.81 -9.91 2.55
N LEU A 236 -20.98 -10.77 1.95
CA LEU A 236 -21.24 -12.20 1.74
C LEU A 236 -21.16 -13.03 3.04
N GLY A 237 -20.71 -12.44 4.14
CA GLY A 237 -20.58 -13.15 5.41
C GLY A 237 -19.79 -12.35 6.44
N GLY A 238 -19.24 -13.07 7.39
CA GLY A 238 -18.54 -12.48 8.52
C GLY A 238 -19.50 -11.85 9.52
N ILE A 239 -19.03 -10.83 10.23
CA ILE A 239 -19.81 -10.08 11.22
C ILE A 239 -19.73 -8.58 10.92
N PHE A 240 -20.53 -7.76 11.62
CA PHE A 240 -20.33 -6.31 11.63
C PHE A 240 -19.45 -5.96 12.84
N ASP A 241 -18.15 -5.78 12.61
CA ASP A 241 -17.14 -5.42 13.61
C ASP A 241 -16.59 -4.04 13.22
N PHE A 242 -17.24 -2.99 13.71
CA PHE A 242 -16.97 -1.60 13.35
C PHE A 242 -16.09 -0.91 14.36
N TYR A 243 -15.10 -0.17 13.89
CA TYR A 243 -14.37 0.83 14.66
C TYR A 243 -14.74 2.21 14.11
N PHE A 244 -15.34 3.02 14.96
CA PHE A 244 -15.57 4.44 14.74
C PHE A 244 -14.45 5.21 15.41
N PHE A 245 -13.86 6.15 14.69
CA PHE A 245 -12.82 7.00 15.23
C PHE A 245 -12.97 8.44 14.73
N THR A 246 -12.48 9.40 15.50
CA THR A 246 -12.58 10.82 15.15
C THR A 246 -11.31 11.58 15.46
N GLY A 247 -11.06 12.63 14.69
CA GLY A 247 -10.01 13.59 14.92
C GLY A 247 -10.49 15.01 14.60
N SER A 248 -9.87 16.00 15.23
CA SER A 248 -10.16 17.42 14.93
C SER A 248 -9.80 17.81 13.50
N ASN A 249 -8.98 17.02 12.82
CA ASN A 249 -8.59 17.16 11.42
C ASN A 249 -8.35 15.76 10.82
N PRO A 250 -8.18 15.60 9.49
CA PRO A 250 -8.01 14.28 8.88
C PRO A 250 -6.67 13.60 9.24
N LYS A 251 -5.63 14.35 9.59
CA LYS A 251 -4.35 13.81 10.05
C LYS A 251 -4.50 13.06 11.37
N GLU A 252 -5.20 13.65 12.34
CA GLU A 252 -5.53 13.01 13.62
C GLU A 252 -6.42 11.78 13.43
N ALA A 253 -7.40 11.84 12.51
CA ALA A 253 -8.22 10.66 12.20
C ALA A 253 -7.37 9.50 11.62
N SER A 254 -6.40 9.79 10.75
CA SER A 254 -5.44 8.79 10.24
C SER A 254 -4.55 8.20 11.33
N ILE A 255 -4.16 9.01 12.32
CA ILE A 255 -3.43 8.56 13.52
C ILE A 255 -4.29 7.59 14.32
N GLU A 256 -5.56 7.91 14.58
CA GLU A 256 -6.48 6.99 15.27
C GLU A 256 -6.68 5.68 14.52
N TYR A 257 -6.78 5.72 13.19
CA TYR A 257 -6.84 4.51 12.38
C TYR A 257 -5.59 3.64 12.53
N SER A 258 -4.39 4.24 12.54
CA SER A 258 -3.14 3.51 12.74
C SER A 258 -3.09 2.77 14.09
N LYS A 259 -3.69 3.35 15.13
CA LYS A 259 -3.82 2.71 16.46
C LYS A 259 -4.73 1.49 16.42
N ILE A 260 -5.62 1.40 15.43
CA ILE A 260 -6.52 0.25 15.20
C ILE A 260 -5.80 -0.86 14.45
N VAL A 261 -5.19 -0.53 13.32
CA VAL A 261 -4.66 -1.54 12.39
C VAL A 261 -3.18 -1.86 12.57
N GLY A 262 -2.51 -1.14 13.45
CA GLY A 262 -1.08 -1.24 13.72
C GLY A 262 -0.29 -0.12 13.03
N LEU A 263 0.77 0.32 13.71
CA LEU A 263 1.69 1.31 13.18
C LEU A 263 2.51 0.74 12.01
N PRO A 264 2.78 1.54 10.96
CA PRO A 264 3.58 1.07 9.85
C PRO A 264 5.02 0.67 10.21
N ALA A 265 5.56 -0.33 9.51
CA ALA A 265 6.97 -0.71 9.65
C ALA A 265 7.90 0.43 9.23
N MET A 266 8.85 0.77 10.10
CA MET A 266 10.01 1.56 9.73
C MET A 266 10.85 0.84 8.68
N GLN A 267 11.35 1.57 7.69
CA GLN A 267 12.14 1.04 6.58
C GLN A 267 13.62 1.43 6.71
N SER A 268 14.51 0.67 6.08
CA SER A 268 15.92 1.07 5.97
C SER A 268 16.06 2.28 5.06
N TYR A 269 17.04 3.13 5.32
CA TYR A 269 17.28 4.39 4.61
C TYR A 269 17.54 4.18 3.11
N TRP A 270 18.21 3.08 2.73
CA TRP A 270 18.46 2.73 1.32
C TRP A 270 17.17 2.49 0.53
N THR A 271 16.08 2.07 1.17
CA THR A 271 14.81 1.75 0.49
C THR A 271 14.13 2.98 -0.13
N PHE A 272 14.57 4.19 0.22
CA PHE A 272 14.07 5.43 -0.34
C PHE A 272 14.86 5.89 -1.59
N GLY A 273 15.93 5.18 -1.98
CA GLY A 273 16.70 5.50 -3.19
C GLY A 273 15.94 5.22 -4.49
N LEU A 274 16.62 5.28 -5.64
CA LEU A 274 16.03 4.83 -6.93
C LEU A 274 16.12 3.31 -7.07
N HIS A 275 15.02 2.68 -7.47
CA HIS A 275 14.92 1.25 -7.80
C HIS A 275 14.72 1.06 -9.32
N GLN A 276 15.43 0.10 -9.93
CA GLN A 276 15.24 -0.29 -11.33
C GLN A 276 14.82 -1.76 -11.43
N CYS A 277 13.76 -2.02 -12.19
CA CYS A 277 13.29 -3.35 -12.53
C CYS A 277 12.83 -3.44 -13.99
N ARG A 278 12.65 -4.65 -14.52
CA ARG A 278 11.90 -4.95 -15.74
C ARG A 278 11.50 -6.42 -15.73
N TYR A 279 10.29 -6.71 -16.17
CA TYR A 279 9.92 -8.04 -16.64
C TYR A 279 10.52 -8.26 -18.04
N GLY A 280 11.39 -9.25 -18.19
CA GLY A 280 12.00 -9.65 -19.44
C GLY A 280 13.50 -9.34 -19.56
N TYR A 281 14.25 -9.30 -18.47
CA TYR A 281 15.72 -9.27 -18.59
C TYR A 281 16.21 -10.61 -19.16
N ARG A 282 17.04 -10.54 -20.22
CA ARG A 282 17.47 -11.72 -20.98
C ARG A 282 18.33 -12.67 -20.15
N ASP A 283 19.28 -12.10 -19.42
CA ASP A 283 20.37 -12.78 -18.73
C ASP A 283 21.01 -11.83 -17.70
N VAL A 284 21.78 -12.41 -16.77
CA VAL A 284 22.53 -11.66 -15.74
C VAL A 284 23.45 -10.58 -16.32
N TYR A 285 23.95 -10.77 -17.56
CA TYR A 285 24.79 -9.78 -18.23
C TYR A 285 24.02 -8.53 -18.66
N GLN A 286 22.74 -8.67 -19.04
CA GLN A 286 21.89 -7.51 -19.33
C GLN A 286 21.60 -6.73 -18.04
N VAL A 287 21.38 -7.42 -16.93
CA VAL A 287 21.22 -6.77 -15.63
C VAL A 287 22.48 -5.96 -15.26
N ALA A 288 23.67 -6.56 -15.40
CA ALA A 288 24.94 -5.85 -15.21
C ALA A 288 25.12 -4.65 -16.16
N GLU A 289 24.69 -4.77 -17.43
CA GLU A 289 24.73 -3.69 -18.40
C GLU A 289 23.81 -2.52 -18.01
N VAL A 290 22.63 -2.79 -17.44
CA VAL A 290 21.73 -1.75 -16.92
C VAL A 290 22.40 -0.99 -15.78
N VAL A 291 22.96 -1.69 -14.79
CA VAL A 291 23.69 -1.09 -13.66
C VAL A 291 24.85 -0.22 -14.15
N TYR A 292 25.64 -0.73 -15.11
CA TYR A 292 26.73 0.02 -15.72
C TYR A 292 26.24 1.27 -16.46
N ASN A 293 25.13 1.19 -17.20
CA ASN A 293 24.60 2.31 -17.96
C ASN A 293 24.01 3.41 -17.07
N TYR A 294 23.39 3.07 -15.93
CA TYR A 294 22.99 4.04 -14.90
C TYR A 294 24.21 4.81 -14.37
N SER A 295 25.25 4.07 -13.98
CA SER A 295 26.53 4.64 -13.51
C SER A 295 27.15 5.56 -14.56
N LYS A 296 27.23 5.11 -15.82
CA LYS A 296 27.77 5.89 -16.94
C LYS A 296 26.95 7.15 -17.25
N ALA A 297 25.64 7.11 -17.05
CA ALA A 297 24.74 8.24 -17.25
C ALA A 297 24.73 9.24 -16.07
N GLY A 298 25.46 8.94 -14.98
CA GLY A 298 25.49 9.74 -13.76
C GLY A 298 24.11 9.84 -13.10
N ILE A 299 23.31 8.78 -13.20
CA ILE A 299 22.00 8.68 -12.56
C ILE A 299 22.16 7.76 -11.33
N PRO A 300 21.93 8.26 -10.09
CA PRO A 300 21.98 7.42 -8.90
C PRO A 300 21.04 6.22 -9.03
N LEU A 301 21.55 5.03 -8.71
CA LEU A 301 20.79 3.78 -8.70
C LEU A 301 21.10 3.08 -7.38
N GLU A 302 20.10 2.99 -6.51
CA GLU A 302 20.28 2.38 -5.20
C GLU A 302 20.06 0.88 -5.24
N THR A 303 19.02 0.43 -5.95
CA THR A 303 18.58 -0.96 -5.92
C THR A 303 18.28 -1.50 -7.31
N MET A 304 18.91 -2.62 -7.66
CA MET A 304 18.64 -3.36 -8.89
C MET A 304 17.71 -4.55 -8.61
N TRP A 305 16.73 -4.76 -9.47
CA TRP A 305 15.73 -5.82 -9.33
C TRP A 305 15.78 -6.77 -10.53
N THR A 306 15.50 -8.06 -10.28
CA THR A 306 15.21 -9.00 -11.37
C THR A 306 13.87 -9.70 -11.13
N ASP A 307 13.01 -9.62 -12.13
CA ASP A 307 11.72 -10.29 -12.22
C ASP A 307 11.88 -11.82 -12.43
N ILE A 308 10.79 -12.57 -12.57
CA ILE A 308 10.73 -14.04 -12.72
C ILE A 308 11.63 -14.64 -13.82
N ASP A 309 12.23 -13.83 -14.69
CA ASP A 309 13.19 -14.29 -15.68
C ASP A 309 14.42 -14.95 -15.08
N TYR A 310 14.78 -14.58 -13.84
CA TYR A 310 15.91 -15.21 -13.15
C TYR A 310 15.66 -16.69 -12.85
N MET A 311 14.40 -17.10 -12.73
CA MET A 311 13.99 -18.42 -12.30
C MET A 311 14.04 -19.45 -13.44
N ASP A 312 14.50 -20.67 -13.13
CA ASP A 312 14.40 -21.80 -14.07
C ASP A 312 12.92 -22.07 -14.33
N ARG A 313 12.48 -21.84 -15.57
CA ARG A 313 11.09 -22.06 -15.99
C ARG A 313 10.06 -21.42 -15.04
N ARG A 314 10.39 -20.25 -14.45
CA ARG A 314 9.52 -19.48 -13.54
C ARG A 314 9.19 -20.21 -12.24
N ARG A 315 10.02 -21.18 -11.84
CA ARG A 315 9.90 -21.90 -10.58
C ARG A 315 10.51 -21.05 -9.46
N VAL A 316 9.73 -20.71 -8.46
CA VAL A 316 10.25 -20.04 -7.26
C VAL A 316 11.38 -20.85 -6.61
N PHE A 317 12.31 -20.14 -5.98
CA PHE A 317 13.52 -20.73 -5.36
C PHE A 317 14.39 -21.54 -6.34
N SER A 318 14.51 -21.08 -7.58
CA SER A 318 15.40 -21.66 -8.59
C SER A 318 16.09 -20.57 -9.41
N LEU A 319 17.14 -20.97 -10.15
CA LEU A 319 17.87 -20.11 -11.09
C LEU A 319 17.92 -20.77 -12.45
N ASP A 320 17.65 -20.03 -13.52
CA ASP A 320 17.87 -20.50 -14.89
C ASP A 320 19.38 -20.75 -15.09
N PRO A 321 19.82 -22.00 -15.34
CA PRO A 321 21.23 -22.34 -15.35
C PRO A 321 21.99 -21.75 -16.55
N ASP A 322 21.29 -21.37 -17.62
CA ASP A 322 21.90 -20.83 -18.83
C ASP A 322 21.96 -19.29 -18.80
N ARG A 323 20.94 -18.64 -18.21
CA ARG A 323 20.77 -17.18 -18.23
C ARG A 323 21.19 -16.50 -16.94
N PHE A 324 20.95 -17.15 -15.81
CA PHE A 324 21.18 -16.63 -14.46
C PHE A 324 21.90 -17.66 -13.57
N PRO A 325 23.01 -18.27 -14.04
CA PRO A 325 23.72 -19.27 -13.24
C PRO A 325 24.18 -18.68 -11.89
N LEU A 326 24.05 -19.46 -10.81
CA LEU A 326 24.34 -19.03 -9.44
C LEU A 326 25.68 -18.31 -9.30
N ALA A 327 26.75 -18.83 -9.92
CA ALA A 327 28.07 -18.20 -9.86
C ALA A 327 28.06 -16.76 -10.39
N LYS A 328 27.31 -16.48 -11.47
CA LYS A 328 27.20 -15.14 -12.05
C LYS A 328 26.23 -14.25 -11.29
N MET A 329 25.17 -14.81 -10.72
CA MET A 329 24.30 -14.06 -9.80
C MET A 329 25.09 -13.57 -8.59
N ARG A 330 25.92 -14.43 -8.00
CA ARG A 330 26.79 -14.07 -6.88
C ARG A 330 27.85 -13.03 -7.26
N GLU A 331 28.43 -13.11 -8.47
CA GLU A 331 29.33 -12.06 -8.98
C GLU A 331 28.60 -10.70 -9.14
N LEU A 332 27.38 -10.69 -9.69
CA LEU A 332 26.58 -9.47 -9.85
C LEU A 332 26.20 -8.86 -8.49
N VAL A 333 25.69 -9.69 -7.58
CA VAL A 333 25.28 -9.25 -6.23
C VAL A 333 26.48 -8.75 -5.44
N GLY A 334 27.60 -9.48 -5.46
CA GLY A 334 28.84 -9.02 -4.84
C GLY A 334 29.33 -7.69 -5.42
N TYR A 335 29.23 -7.49 -6.74
CA TYR A 335 29.54 -6.20 -7.35
C TYR A 335 28.62 -5.08 -6.82
N LEU A 336 27.32 -5.32 -6.71
CA LEU A 336 26.37 -4.33 -6.18
C LEU A 336 26.74 -3.96 -4.73
N HIS A 337 26.96 -4.96 -3.87
CA HIS A 337 27.33 -4.77 -2.47
C HIS A 337 28.68 -4.04 -2.31
N ASP A 338 29.69 -4.37 -3.13
CA ASP A 338 30.99 -3.68 -3.16
C ASP A 338 30.88 -2.21 -3.59
N HIS A 339 29.73 -1.78 -4.13
CA HIS A 339 29.44 -0.42 -4.56
C HIS A 339 28.28 0.23 -3.77
N ASP A 340 27.95 -0.29 -2.58
CA ASP A 340 26.87 0.21 -1.73
C ASP A 340 25.48 0.20 -2.40
N GLN A 341 25.24 -0.74 -3.31
CA GLN A 341 23.97 -0.95 -3.98
C GLN A 341 23.30 -2.25 -3.49
N HIS A 342 21.99 -2.33 -3.69
CA HIS A 342 21.16 -3.42 -3.16
C HIS A 342 20.53 -4.26 -4.27
N TYR A 343 20.16 -5.49 -3.95
CA TYR A 343 19.57 -6.43 -4.89
C TYR A 343 18.24 -7.02 -4.41
N ILE A 344 17.23 -7.02 -5.27
CA ILE A 344 15.88 -7.55 -4.98
C ILE A 344 15.42 -8.49 -6.09
N VAL A 345 14.67 -9.53 -5.71
CA VAL A 345 14.01 -10.43 -6.66
C VAL A 345 12.55 -10.65 -6.29
N MET A 346 11.76 -11.04 -7.31
CA MET A 346 10.37 -11.46 -7.14
C MET A 346 10.25 -12.89 -6.61
N VAL A 347 9.26 -13.16 -5.76
CA VAL A 347 8.85 -14.50 -5.32
C VAL A 347 7.33 -14.59 -5.33
N ASP A 348 6.78 -15.47 -6.16
CA ASP A 348 5.35 -15.82 -6.16
C ASP A 348 4.99 -16.75 -4.99
N PRO A 349 3.73 -16.79 -4.53
CA PRO A 349 3.29 -17.83 -3.61
C PRO A 349 3.19 -19.19 -4.32
N ALA A 350 2.83 -19.22 -5.60
CA ALA A 350 2.48 -20.43 -6.31
C ALA A 350 3.74 -21.26 -6.66
N VAL A 351 3.83 -22.48 -6.11
CA VAL A 351 4.99 -23.37 -6.27
C VAL A 351 4.71 -24.38 -7.39
N SER A 352 5.61 -24.50 -8.37
CA SER A 352 5.46 -25.43 -9.50
C SER A 352 5.29 -26.88 -9.04
N VAL A 353 4.26 -27.57 -9.53
CA VAL A 353 4.05 -29.01 -9.35
C VAL A 353 4.91 -29.78 -10.35
N SER A 354 6.21 -29.78 -10.10
CA SER A 354 7.20 -30.56 -10.84
C SER A 354 8.27 -31.06 -9.88
N ASP A 355 9.14 -31.96 -10.31
CA ASP A 355 10.27 -32.41 -9.49
C ASP A 355 11.27 -31.25 -9.29
N ASN A 356 11.15 -30.57 -8.14
CA ASN A 356 11.99 -29.45 -7.73
C ASN A 356 12.06 -29.37 -6.19
N GLY A 357 13.11 -28.73 -5.67
CA GLY A 357 13.41 -28.71 -4.24
C GLY A 357 12.30 -28.12 -3.37
N ALA A 358 11.78 -26.94 -3.74
CA ALA A 358 10.75 -26.23 -2.98
C ALA A 358 9.46 -27.06 -2.90
N PHE A 359 8.99 -27.55 -4.05
CA PHE A 359 7.80 -28.40 -4.10
C PHE A 359 7.97 -29.69 -3.31
N ASN A 360 9.09 -30.40 -3.47
CA ASN A 360 9.33 -31.67 -2.80
C ASN A 360 9.35 -31.52 -1.27
N ARG A 361 10.02 -30.48 -0.73
CA ARG A 361 10.03 -30.19 0.71
C ARG A 361 8.66 -29.76 1.23
N GLY A 362 7.96 -28.88 0.51
CA GLY A 362 6.61 -28.46 0.89
C GLY A 362 5.60 -29.60 0.84
N LEU A 363 5.74 -30.53 -0.11
CA LEU A 363 4.90 -31.72 -0.23
C LEU A 363 5.18 -32.71 0.92
N GLU A 364 6.44 -32.90 1.29
CA GLU A 364 6.85 -33.75 2.43
C GLU A 364 6.31 -33.21 3.77
N GLN A 365 6.38 -31.90 3.98
CA GLN A 365 5.81 -31.23 5.16
C GLN A 365 4.28 -31.12 5.10
N GLY A 366 3.69 -31.21 3.90
CA GLY A 366 2.24 -31.21 3.71
C GLY A 366 1.58 -29.84 3.82
N VAL A 367 2.35 -28.76 3.64
CA VAL A 367 1.99 -27.34 3.86
C VAL A 367 1.19 -26.69 2.72
N PHE A 368 0.94 -27.40 1.62
CA PHE A 368 0.14 -26.88 0.50
C PHE A 368 -1.36 -27.11 0.72
N LEU A 369 -2.18 -26.24 0.11
CA LEU A 369 -3.64 -26.37 0.08
C LEU A 369 -4.07 -27.71 -0.49
N LYS A 370 -5.14 -28.27 0.08
CA LYS A 370 -5.71 -29.57 -0.30
C LYS A 370 -7.18 -29.43 -0.65
N THR A 371 -7.62 -30.23 -1.62
CA THR A 371 -9.04 -30.40 -1.92
C THR A 371 -9.74 -31.17 -0.79
N GLN A 372 -11.08 -31.17 -0.79
CA GLN A 372 -11.88 -31.86 0.22
C GLN A 372 -11.62 -33.38 0.31
N ASN A 373 -11.16 -34.01 -0.78
CA ASN A 373 -10.80 -35.43 -0.77
C ASN A 373 -9.38 -35.71 -0.22
N GLY A 374 -8.65 -34.65 0.14
CA GLY A 374 -7.29 -34.68 0.67
C GLY A 374 -6.18 -34.65 -0.38
N SER A 375 -6.50 -34.59 -1.69
CA SER A 375 -5.51 -34.39 -2.74
C SER A 375 -4.95 -32.98 -2.71
N LEU A 376 -3.75 -32.79 -3.25
CA LEU A 376 -3.19 -31.46 -3.50
C LEU A 376 -4.16 -30.62 -4.35
N TYR A 377 -4.43 -29.38 -3.93
CA TYR A 377 -5.10 -28.40 -4.77
C TYR A 377 -4.12 -27.86 -5.82
N LYS A 378 -4.56 -27.79 -7.07
CA LYS A 378 -3.74 -27.37 -8.20
C LYS A 378 -4.41 -26.22 -8.94
N GLY A 379 -3.64 -25.19 -9.26
CA GLY A 379 -3.99 -24.16 -10.22
C GLY A 379 -2.95 -24.05 -11.33
N ALA A 380 -2.92 -22.91 -12.02
CA ALA A 380 -1.88 -22.59 -12.98
C ALA A 380 -1.44 -21.13 -12.86
N VAL A 381 -0.14 -20.88 -12.85
CA VAL A 381 0.46 -19.53 -12.92
C VAL A 381 1.69 -19.60 -13.84
N TRP A 382 2.70 -18.73 -13.64
CA TRP A 382 3.87 -18.60 -14.50
C TRP A 382 4.64 -19.91 -14.76
N PRO A 383 4.89 -20.81 -13.78
CA PRO A 383 5.61 -22.06 -14.06
C PRO A 383 4.75 -23.17 -14.68
N GLY A 384 3.48 -22.90 -15.01
CA GLY A 384 2.49 -23.93 -15.37
C GLY A 384 1.68 -24.35 -14.15
N VAL A 385 1.49 -25.66 -13.97
CA VAL A 385 0.70 -26.21 -12.86
C VAL A 385 1.36 -25.90 -11.52
N THR A 386 0.59 -25.36 -10.57
CA THR A 386 1.10 -24.88 -9.28
C THR A 386 0.29 -25.39 -8.10
N ALA A 387 0.99 -25.56 -6.97
CA ALA A 387 0.45 -25.71 -5.64
C ALA A 387 0.52 -24.37 -4.90
N TYR A 388 -0.39 -24.16 -3.96
CA TYR A 388 -0.47 -22.91 -3.19
C TYR A 388 -0.14 -23.21 -1.72
N PRO A 389 0.83 -22.50 -1.12
CA PRO A 389 1.07 -22.54 0.32
C PRO A 389 -0.18 -22.24 1.12
N ASP A 390 -0.40 -23.00 2.19
CA ASP A 390 -1.49 -22.74 3.13
C ASP A 390 -0.97 -21.94 4.32
N TRP A 391 -1.19 -20.62 4.32
CA TRP A 391 -0.72 -19.73 5.39
C TRP A 391 -1.37 -19.98 6.75
N PHE A 392 -2.42 -20.81 6.82
CA PHE A 392 -3.01 -21.26 8.07
C PHE A 392 -2.41 -22.57 8.59
N HIS A 393 -1.57 -23.26 7.81
CA HIS A 393 -0.91 -24.48 8.23
C HIS A 393 0.14 -24.16 9.33
N PRO A 394 0.18 -24.89 10.46
CA PRO A 394 1.07 -24.57 11.57
C PRO A 394 2.56 -24.58 11.19
N ASP A 395 2.95 -25.46 10.26
CA ASP A 395 4.35 -25.61 9.83
C ASP A 395 4.72 -24.72 8.63
N ILE A 396 3.83 -23.83 8.16
CA ILE A 396 4.10 -23.04 6.95
C ILE A 396 5.27 -22.08 7.12
N GLN A 397 5.42 -21.48 8.31
CA GLN A 397 6.50 -20.54 8.57
C GLN A 397 7.87 -21.25 8.54
N ASP A 398 7.96 -22.47 9.05
CA ASP A 398 9.19 -23.26 9.02
C ASP A 398 9.59 -23.64 7.59
N TYR A 399 8.61 -24.04 6.76
CA TYR A 399 8.83 -24.24 5.33
C TYR A 399 9.37 -22.96 4.67
N TRP A 400 8.70 -21.82 4.88
CA TRP A 400 9.06 -20.56 4.23
C TRP A 400 10.44 -20.06 4.69
N ASN A 401 10.73 -20.10 6.00
CA ASN A 401 12.04 -19.79 6.56
C ASN A 401 13.14 -20.69 5.97
N SER A 402 12.86 -21.99 5.79
CA SER A 402 13.81 -22.93 5.21
C SER A 402 14.10 -22.63 3.73
N GLU A 403 13.09 -22.29 2.93
CA GLU A 403 13.29 -21.90 1.53
C GLU A 403 14.16 -20.64 1.43
N PHE A 404 13.88 -19.62 2.26
CA PHE A 404 14.65 -18.38 2.31
C PHE A 404 16.08 -18.60 2.78
N SER A 405 16.27 -19.35 3.87
CA SER A 405 17.60 -19.64 4.44
C SER A 405 18.47 -20.48 3.51
N THR A 406 17.85 -21.26 2.62
CA THR A 406 18.55 -22.09 1.64
C THR A 406 18.87 -21.30 0.37
N PHE A 407 17.85 -20.71 -0.26
CA PHE A 407 17.98 -20.10 -1.58
C PHE A 407 18.63 -18.71 -1.52
N PHE A 408 18.34 -17.93 -0.47
CA PHE A 408 18.88 -16.58 -0.27
C PHE A 408 20.06 -16.52 0.71
N ASN A 409 20.69 -17.67 0.99
CA ASN A 409 21.87 -17.74 1.84
C ASN A 409 23.00 -16.86 1.30
N ALA A 410 23.62 -16.02 2.14
CA ALA A 410 24.70 -15.14 1.70
C ALA A 410 25.95 -15.90 1.19
N GLU A 411 26.25 -17.07 1.77
CA GLU A 411 27.43 -17.86 1.44
C GLU A 411 27.20 -18.83 0.27
N THR A 412 26.02 -19.44 0.22
CA THR A 412 25.72 -20.53 -0.73
C THR A 412 24.65 -20.22 -1.76
N GLY A 413 23.86 -19.16 -1.57
CA GLY A 413 22.70 -18.78 -2.37
C GLY A 413 22.86 -17.42 -3.06
N VAL A 414 21.74 -16.74 -3.30
CA VAL A 414 21.68 -15.37 -3.84
C VAL A 414 21.39 -14.40 -2.70
N ASP A 415 22.36 -13.57 -2.34
CA ASP A 415 22.21 -12.66 -1.21
C ASP A 415 21.36 -11.42 -1.57
N ILE A 416 20.05 -11.51 -1.39
CA ILE A 416 19.13 -10.38 -1.63
C ILE A 416 19.11 -9.45 -0.41
N ASP A 417 18.72 -8.19 -0.60
CA ASP A 417 18.61 -7.19 0.48
C ASP A 417 17.16 -6.89 0.85
N GLY A 418 16.26 -7.02 -0.12
CA GLY A 418 14.82 -6.89 0.03
C GLY A 418 14.09 -7.93 -0.82
N LEU A 419 12.78 -8.02 -0.62
CA LEU A 419 11.94 -9.00 -1.29
C LEU A 419 10.77 -8.33 -2.00
N TRP A 420 10.43 -8.86 -3.17
CA TRP A 420 9.18 -8.56 -3.86
C TRP A 420 8.31 -9.81 -3.84
N ILE A 421 7.11 -9.74 -3.25
CA ILE A 421 6.12 -10.81 -3.31
C ILE A 421 4.95 -10.37 -4.20
N ASP A 422 4.60 -11.22 -5.15
CA ASP A 422 3.62 -10.89 -6.20
C ASP A 422 2.64 -12.03 -6.44
N MET A 423 1.61 -11.80 -7.26
CA MET A 423 0.62 -12.80 -7.64
C MET A 423 -0.16 -13.38 -6.45
N ASN A 424 -0.24 -12.62 -5.36
CA ASN A 424 -0.61 -13.10 -4.03
C ASN A 424 -2.00 -12.67 -3.55
N GLU A 425 -2.91 -12.36 -4.47
CA GLU A 425 -4.33 -12.18 -4.13
C GLU A 425 -5.04 -13.40 -3.53
N ALA A 426 -4.82 -14.68 -3.90
CA ALA A 426 -3.84 -15.29 -4.83
C ALA A 426 -4.32 -15.39 -6.28
N SER A 427 -3.48 -15.04 -7.25
CA SER A 427 -3.80 -15.16 -8.67
C SER A 427 -3.76 -16.61 -9.16
N ASN A 428 -4.71 -16.99 -10.01
CA ASN A 428 -4.74 -18.28 -10.70
C ASN A 428 -5.18 -18.07 -12.17
N PHE A 429 -4.35 -18.42 -13.14
CA PHE A 429 -4.67 -18.18 -14.55
C PHE A 429 -5.77 -19.10 -15.06
N CYS A 430 -5.87 -20.30 -14.49
CA CYS A 430 -6.88 -21.28 -14.85
C CYS A 430 -8.28 -20.78 -14.42
N PRO A 431 -9.22 -20.58 -15.36
CA PRO A 431 -10.54 -20.06 -15.04
C PRO A 431 -11.36 -21.07 -14.22
N ASP A 432 -12.28 -20.56 -13.42
CA ASP A 432 -13.18 -21.39 -12.59
C ASP A 432 -14.31 -22.02 -13.44
N PRO A 433 -14.63 -23.31 -13.28
CA PRO A 433 -13.91 -24.30 -12.48
C PRO A 433 -12.61 -24.76 -13.16
N CYS A 434 -11.49 -24.67 -12.44
CA CYS A 434 -10.20 -25.16 -12.92
C CYS A 434 -10.13 -26.69 -12.83
N THR A 435 -10.70 -27.38 -13.82
CA THR A 435 -10.83 -28.85 -13.82
C THR A 435 -9.59 -29.58 -14.35
N ASP A 436 -8.80 -28.93 -15.21
CA ASP A 436 -7.61 -29.51 -15.86
C ASP A 436 -6.50 -28.44 -16.01
N PRO A 437 -5.79 -28.11 -14.91
CA PRO A 437 -4.71 -27.12 -14.94
C PRO A 437 -3.53 -27.57 -15.82
N GLU A 438 -3.31 -28.87 -15.97
CA GLU A 438 -2.31 -29.44 -16.89
C GLU A 438 -2.61 -29.05 -18.35
N LYS A 439 -3.84 -29.29 -18.80
CA LYS A 439 -4.29 -28.91 -20.14
C LYS A 439 -4.27 -27.39 -20.33
N TYR A 440 -4.78 -26.63 -19.35
CA TYR A 440 -4.75 -25.17 -19.39
C TYR A 440 -3.32 -24.64 -19.56
N SER A 441 -2.38 -25.17 -18.79
CA SER A 441 -0.96 -24.79 -18.87
C SER A 441 -0.38 -25.11 -20.25
N SER A 442 -0.68 -26.29 -20.79
CA SER A 442 -0.22 -26.67 -22.14
C SER A 442 -0.81 -25.77 -23.24
N GLU A 443 -2.09 -25.41 -23.17
CA GLU A 443 -2.77 -24.60 -24.19
C GLU A 443 -2.36 -23.13 -24.15
N ASN A 444 -1.95 -22.63 -22.98
CA ASN A 444 -1.53 -21.23 -22.77
C ASN A 444 0.00 -21.05 -22.74
N ASN A 445 0.77 -22.08 -23.11
CA ASN A 445 2.23 -22.06 -23.11
C ASN A 445 2.81 -21.67 -21.74
N LEU A 446 2.36 -22.30 -20.67
CA LEU A 446 2.91 -22.13 -19.33
C LEU A 446 3.85 -23.31 -19.00
N PRO A 447 5.12 -23.07 -18.65
CA PRO A 447 5.77 -21.76 -18.56
C PRO A 447 6.03 -21.12 -19.92
N PRO A 448 5.94 -19.77 -20.01
CA PRO A 448 6.23 -19.05 -21.24
C PRO A 448 7.67 -19.31 -21.69
N ALA A 449 7.87 -19.38 -23.01
CA ALA A 449 9.20 -19.52 -23.58
C ALA A 449 10.07 -18.31 -23.17
N PRO A 450 11.31 -18.51 -22.70
CA PRO A 450 12.13 -17.42 -22.18
C PRO A 450 12.54 -16.48 -23.34
N PRO A 451 12.14 -15.19 -23.33
CA PRO A 451 12.56 -14.23 -24.33
C PRO A 451 13.77 -13.42 -23.82
N PRO A 452 14.58 -12.78 -24.69
CA PRO A 452 15.00 -13.16 -26.05
C PRO A 452 15.92 -14.41 -26.05
N PRO A 453 16.31 -14.98 -27.22
CA PRO A 453 17.21 -16.14 -27.33
C PRO A 453 18.54 -15.95 -26.57
N VAL A 454 19.10 -17.05 -26.07
CA VAL A 454 20.43 -17.07 -25.46
C VAL A 454 21.46 -16.51 -26.45
N ARG A 455 22.37 -15.65 -25.98
CA ARG A 455 23.38 -15.00 -26.84
C ARG A 455 24.28 -16.06 -27.52
N PRO A 456 24.60 -15.93 -28.81
CA PRO A 456 25.37 -16.96 -29.54
C PRO A 456 26.86 -17.14 -29.16
N SER A 457 27.49 -16.25 -28.37
CA SER A 457 28.81 -16.46 -27.71
C SER A 457 29.05 -15.32 -26.68
N SER A 458 29.61 -15.49 -25.48
CA SER A 458 30.81 -16.21 -24.98
C SER A 458 30.76 -16.39 -23.43
N PRO A 459 31.52 -17.30 -22.75
CA PRO A 459 32.47 -18.32 -23.26
C PRO A 459 32.21 -19.80 -22.86
N ARG A 460 32.45 -20.70 -23.84
CA ARG A 460 33.06 -22.07 -23.93
C ARG A 460 32.80 -23.26 -22.95
N PRO A 461 32.96 -24.54 -23.42
CA PRO A 461 32.33 -25.78 -22.90
C PRO A 461 33.21 -26.65 -21.95
N LEU A 462 32.56 -27.54 -21.19
CA LEU A 462 33.19 -28.58 -20.33
C LEU A 462 32.51 -29.96 -20.47
N PRO A 463 33.23 -31.06 -20.77
CA PRO A 463 32.72 -32.44 -20.79
C PRO A 463 33.02 -33.25 -19.51
N GLY A 464 32.04 -34.07 -19.07
CA GLY A 464 32.22 -35.23 -18.18
C GLY A 464 31.40 -35.20 -16.88
N PHE A 465 30.43 -36.11 -16.70
CA PHE A 465 30.14 -36.91 -15.48
C PHE A 465 28.98 -37.94 -15.71
N PRO A 466 28.87 -39.03 -14.92
CA PRO A 466 28.15 -40.29 -15.24
C PRO A 466 26.78 -40.50 -14.55
N ALA A 467 26.23 -41.70 -14.72
CA ALA A 467 24.82 -42.09 -14.60
C ALA A 467 24.46 -42.93 -13.36
N ASP A 468 24.46 -42.35 -12.16
CA ASP A 468 24.10 -43.05 -10.92
C ASP A 468 23.30 -42.23 -9.89
N PHE A 469 22.60 -41.18 -10.31
CA PHE A 469 21.81 -40.34 -9.41
C PHE A 469 20.32 -40.73 -9.30
N GLN A 470 20.00 -41.88 -8.66
CA GLN A 470 18.66 -42.35 -8.17
C GLN A 470 18.85 -43.64 -7.31
N PRO A 471 17.95 -44.13 -6.40
CA PRO A 471 16.65 -43.62 -5.86
C PRO A 471 16.31 -43.91 -4.34
N SER A 472 15.14 -43.40 -3.89
CA SER A 472 14.15 -43.97 -2.91
C SER A 472 14.46 -43.95 -1.38
N SER A 473 13.52 -43.91 -0.42
CA SER A 473 12.06 -43.70 -0.39
C SER A 473 11.58 -43.42 1.06
N ALA A 474 10.56 -42.57 1.16
CA ALA A 474 9.44 -42.51 2.11
C ALA A 474 9.65 -42.60 3.65
N SER A 475 9.08 -41.62 4.36
CA SER A 475 8.41 -41.88 5.64
C SER A 475 7.06 -41.14 5.73
N ARG A 476 6.09 -41.78 6.38
CA ARG A 476 4.70 -41.31 6.55
C ARG A 476 4.59 -40.47 7.82
N SER A 477 3.91 -39.32 7.75
CA SER A 477 3.43 -38.60 8.94
C SER A 477 1.91 -38.73 9.11
N GLN A 478 1.49 -38.76 10.38
CA GLN A 478 0.13 -39.06 10.83
C GLN A 478 -0.75 -37.80 10.82
N LYS A 479 -1.99 -37.95 10.32
CA LYS A 479 -3.04 -36.93 10.40
C LYS A 479 -3.43 -36.66 11.86
N ARG A 480 -3.25 -35.41 12.32
CA ARG A 480 -4.06 -34.84 13.42
C ARG A 480 -5.29 -34.19 12.81
N ILE A 481 -6.46 -34.62 13.26
CA ILE A 481 -7.75 -34.05 12.89
C ILE A 481 -8.07 -32.96 13.91
N PHE A 482 -8.11 -31.71 13.47
CA PHE A 482 -8.68 -30.60 14.24
C PHE A 482 -10.14 -30.38 13.82
N LYS A 483 -10.97 -29.90 14.75
CA LYS A 483 -12.39 -29.60 14.53
C LYS A 483 -12.48 -28.32 13.69
N ALA A 484 -12.98 -28.40 12.47
CA ALA A 484 -12.96 -27.30 11.49
C ALA A 484 -13.96 -26.18 11.83
N LYS A 485 -13.53 -24.92 11.71
CA LYS A 485 -14.35 -23.69 11.76
C LYS A 485 -14.93 -23.38 10.38
N LEU A 486 -15.84 -24.23 9.91
CA LEU A 486 -16.51 -24.10 8.60
C LEU A 486 -17.57 -22.99 8.54
N GLY A 487 -17.70 -22.16 9.59
CA GLY A 487 -18.81 -21.23 9.75
C GLY A 487 -20.15 -21.96 9.92
N LEU A 488 -21.23 -21.28 9.53
CA LEU A 488 -22.58 -21.84 9.54
C LEU A 488 -22.74 -23.01 8.55
N GLU A 489 -23.58 -23.99 8.89
CA GLU A 489 -23.90 -25.11 8.01
C GLU A 489 -24.72 -24.67 6.78
N GLY A 490 -24.54 -25.37 5.64
CA GLY A 490 -25.37 -25.18 4.44
C GLY A 490 -25.00 -23.98 3.55
N ARG A 491 -23.88 -23.30 3.81
CA ARG A 491 -23.37 -22.22 2.96
C ARG A 491 -22.95 -22.72 1.56
N ASP A 492 -23.36 -22.03 0.50
CA ASP A 492 -22.80 -22.18 -0.84
C ASP A 492 -21.53 -21.32 -0.97
N LEU A 493 -20.38 -21.97 -0.78
CA LEU A 493 -19.08 -21.30 -0.78
C LEU A 493 -18.59 -20.94 -2.19
N LEU A 494 -19.25 -21.39 -3.26
CA LEU A 494 -18.79 -21.18 -4.64
C LEU A 494 -19.64 -20.14 -5.38
N SER A 495 -20.96 -20.23 -5.21
CA SER A 495 -21.93 -19.38 -5.89
C SER A 495 -23.00 -18.91 -4.89
N PRO A 496 -22.62 -18.08 -3.90
CA PRO A 496 -23.57 -17.59 -2.92
C PRO A 496 -24.77 -16.89 -3.58
N PRO A 497 -25.95 -16.89 -2.92
CA PRO A 497 -27.16 -16.31 -3.51
C PRO A 497 -27.03 -14.82 -3.85
N TYR A 498 -26.37 -14.02 -3.01
CA TYR A 498 -25.97 -12.66 -3.35
C TYR A 498 -24.67 -12.68 -4.15
N LYS A 499 -24.62 -11.92 -5.25
CA LYS A 499 -23.44 -11.83 -6.12
C LYS A 499 -22.86 -10.43 -6.04
N ILE A 500 -21.68 -10.32 -5.45
CA ILE A 500 -20.89 -9.08 -5.46
C ILE A 500 -20.50 -8.71 -6.89
N ARG A 501 -20.16 -7.44 -7.13
CA ARG A 501 -19.73 -6.97 -8.47
C ARG A 501 -18.26 -7.26 -8.77
N ASN A 502 -17.79 -8.46 -8.42
CA ASN A 502 -16.44 -8.90 -8.76
C ASN A 502 -16.25 -8.88 -10.29
N ALA A 503 -15.29 -8.11 -10.80
CA ALA A 503 -15.13 -7.98 -12.24
C ALA A 503 -14.61 -9.26 -12.91
N ALA A 504 -14.03 -10.20 -12.15
CA ALA A 504 -13.72 -11.54 -12.65
C ALA A 504 -14.94 -12.45 -12.77
N GLY A 505 -16.13 -12.07 -12.28
CA GLY A 505 -17.32 -12.91 -12.29
C GLY A 505 -17.47 -13.73 -11.00
N SER A 506 -17.44 -15.07 -11.09
CA SER A 506 -17.58 -15.92 -9.90
C SER A 506 -16.43 -15.68 -8.90
N LEU A 507 -16.67 -15.98 -7.63
CA LEU A 507 -15.69 -15.71 -6.55
C LEU A 507 -14.37 -16.46 -6.76
N SER A 508 -14.47 -17.73 -7.19
CA SER A 508 -13.31 -18.58 -7.48
C SER A 508 -12.64 -18.26 -8.83
N ASN A 509 -13.24 -17.40 -9.68
CA ASN A 509 -12.64 -17.14 -10.97
C ASN A 509 -11.34 -16.36 -10.82
N LYS A 510 -10.31 -16.83 -11.52
CA LYS A 510 -8.96 -16.29 -11.50
C LYS A 510 -8.27 -16.31 -10.13
N THR A 511 -8.74 -17.15 -9.21
CA THR A 511 -8.14 -17.31 -7.88
C THR A 511 -8.27 -18.73 -7.34
N ILE A 512 -7.99 -18.93 -6.06
CA ILE A 512 -8.16 -20.20 -5.34
C ILE A 512 -9.65 -20.53 -5.25
N ASN A 513 -9.98 -21.81 -5.31
CA ASN A 513 -11.36 -22.25 -5.14
C ASN A 513 -11.84 -21.90 -3.71
N THR A 514 -12.90 -21.11 -3.61
CA THR A 514 -13.42 -20.58 -2.34
C THR A 514 -13.98 -21.65 -1.40
N GLY A 515 -14.23 -22.87 -1.91
CA GLY A 515 -14.64 -24.04 -1.12
C GLY A 515 -13.46 -24.81 -0.49
N ILE A 516 -12.22 -24.36 -0.67
CA ILE A 516 -11.05 -24.93 -0.02
C ILE A 516 -11.10 -24.65 1.48
N VAL A 517 -10.81 -25.68 2.27
CA VAL A 517 -10.71 -25.62 3.73
C VAL A 517 -9.23 -25.63 4.08
N HIS A 518 -8.78 -24.58 4.73
CA HIS A 518 -7.43 -24.44 5.23
C HIS A 518 -7.12 -25.45 6.34
N ALA A 519 -5.84 -25.78 6.51
CA ALA A 519 -5.33 -26.50 7.65
C ALA A 519 -5.45 -25.68 8.96
N GLY A 520 -5.06 -26.30 10.08
CA GLY A 520 -5.15 -25.66 11.40
C GLY A 520 -6.60 -25.58 11.89
N GLU A 521 -7.13 -24.36 12.04
CA GLU A 521 -8.48 -24.12 12.57
C GLU A 521 -9.62 -24.46 11.60
N GLY A 522 -9.31 -24.73 10.32
CA GLY A 522 -10.33 -25.16 9.36
C GLY A 522 -11.19 -24.02 8.80
N TYR A 523 -10.61 -22.83 8.66
CA TYR A 523 -11.22 -21.71 7.92
C TYR A 523 -11.43 -22.08 6.44
N VAL A 524 -12.36 -21.41 5.78
CA VAL A 524 -12.61 -21.59 4.34
C VAL A 524 -12.11 -20.39 3.55
N GLU A 525 -11.55 -20.65 2.36
CA GLU A 525 -11.02 -19.62 1.46
C GLU A 525 -12.07 -18.53 1.16
N TYR A 526 -13.34 -18.88 1.09
CA TYR A 526 -14.46 -17.91 0.98
C TYR A 526 -14.42 -16.77 2.01
N ASP A 527 -13.99 -17.06 3.23
CA ASP A 527 -13.93 -16.12 4.35
C ASP A 527 -12.56 -15.40 4.41
N THR A 528 -11.49 -16.06 3.95
CA THR A 528 -10.10 -15.67 4.14
C THR A 528 -9.37 -15.20 2.88
N HIS A 529 -9.98 -15.26 1.70
CA HIS A 529 -9.40 -14.88 0.40
C HIS A 529 -8.66 -13.54 0.45
N ASN A 530 -9.34 -12.49 0.95
CA ASN A 530 -8.76 -11.14 1.06
C ASN A 530 -7.57 -11.04 2.04
N LEU A 531 -7.26 -12.09 2.81
CA LEU A 531 -6.14 -12.14 3.76
C LEU A 531 -4.90 -12.83 3.18
N TYR A 532 -5.00 -13.56 2.07
CA TYR A 532 -3.91 -14.43 1.56
C TYR A 532 -2.60 -13.66 1.36
N GLY A 533 -2.65 -12.51 0.68
CA GLY A 533 -1.48 -11.66 0.43
C GLY A 533 -0.88 -11.06 1.70
N THR A 534 -1.73 -10.64 2.65
CA THR A 534 -1.28 -10.11 3.94
C THR A 534 -0.60 -11.18 4.78
N MET A 535 -1.10 -12.42 4.76
CA MET A 535 -0.45 -13.52 5.48
C MET A 535 0.89 -13.91 4.85
N MET A 536 0.98 -13.96 3.51
CA MET A 536 2.25 -14.11 2.81
C MET A 536 3.23 -12.98 3.16
N SER A 537 2.72 -11.75 3.30
CA SER A 537 3.50 -10.56 3.65
C SER A 537 4.14 -10.70 5.03
N SER A 538 3.36 -11.03 6.06
CA SER A 538 3.87 -11.26 7.42
C SER A 538 4.88 -12.42 7.45
N SER A 539 4.55 -13.56 6.85
CA SER A 539 5.47 -14.72 6.79
C SER A 539 6.78 -14.41 6.06
N SER A 540 6.74 -13.59 5.01
CA SER A 540 7.92 -13.19 4.24
C SER A 540 8.78 -12.18 4.99
N ARG A 541 8.17 -11.25 5.74
CA ARG A 541 8.92 -10.36 6.64
C ARG A 541 9.66 -11.18 7.68
N GLU A 542 8.99 -12.12 8.33
CA GLU A 542 9.60 -13.02 9.32
C GLU A 542 10.74 -13.84 8.72
N ALA A 543 10.58 -14.37 7.50
CA ALA A 543 11.64 -15.13 6.82
C ALA A 543 12.86 -14.26 6.46
N MET A 544 12.64 -13.00 6.07
CA MET A 544 13.73 -12.04 5.85
C MET A 544 14.45 -11.68 7.15
N GLN A 545 13.73 -11.47 8.26
CA GLN A 545 14.33 -11.26 9.60
C GLN A 545 15.08 -12.50 10.08
N HIS A 546 14.54 -13.70 9.85
CA HIS A 546 15.21 -14.94 10.22
C HIS A 546 16.59 -15.06 9.57
N ARG A 547 16.72 -14.58 8.32
CA ARG A 547 17.97 -14.58 7.57
C ARG A 547 18.92 -13.45 8.01
N ARG A 548 18.40 -12.24 8.24
CA ARG A 548 19.17 -11.06 8.68
C ARG A 548 18.51 -10.44 9.93
N PRO A 549 18.73 -10.98 11.13
CA PRO A 549 17.96 -10.62 12.34
C PRO A 549 18.23 -9.21 12.85
N GLU A 550 19.34 -8.60 12.46
CA GLU A 550 19.77 -7.30 12.98
C GLU A 550 19.30 -6.12 12.13
N VAL A 551 18.73 -6.34 10.94
CA VAL A 551 18.36 -5.27 9.99
C VAL A 551 16.87 -5.28 9.67
N ARG A 552 16.34 -4.13 9.26
CA ARG A 552 14.93 -4.00 8.88
C ARG A 552 14.69 -4.67 7.53
N PRO A 553 13.71 -5.57 7.43
CA PRO A 553 13.31 -6.12 6.14
C PRO A 553 12.57 -5.08 5.31
N LEU A 554 12.95 -5.00 4.03
CA LEU A 554 12.08 -4.50 2.99
C LEU A 554 11.35 -5.67 2.33
N VAL A 555 10.02 -5.62 2.35
CA VAL A 555 9.14 -6.50 1.56
C VAL A 555 8.14 -5.61 0.85
N ILE A 556 8.02 -5.76 -0.47
CA ILE A 556 7.04 -5.05 -1.30
C ILE A 556 6.00 -6.08 -1.79
N THR A 557 4.73 -5.88 -1.42
CA THR A 557 3.62 -6.81 -1.75
C THR A 557 2.60 -6.21 -2.70
N ARG A 558 1.94 -7.06 -3.50
CA ARG A 558 0.79 -6.63 -4.32
C ARG A 558 -0.48 -6.60 -3.50
N SER A 559 -0.93 -7.76 -3.03
CA SER A 559 -2.18 -7.87 -2.30
C SER A 559 -2.01 -7.47 -0.84
N THR A 560 -2.92 -6.62 -0.37
CA THR A 560 -2.96 -6.11 1.01
C THR A 560 -4.36 -6.22 1.62
N TYR A 561 -4.41 -6.28 2.95
CA TYR A 561 -5.59 -6.05 3.77
C TYR A 561 -5.27 -4.92 4.75
N ALA A 562 -6.30 -4.35 5.39
CA ALA A 562 -6.12 -3.38 6.47
C ALA A 562 -5.08 -3.88 7.50
N GLY A 563 -4.08 -3.04 7.78
CA GLY A 563 -2.97 -3.36 8.70
C GLY A 563 -1.71 -3.96 8.05
N ALA A 564 -1.71 -4.24 6.74
CA ALA A 564 -0.53 -4.79 6.05
C ALA A 564 0.72 -3.90 6.18
N GLY A 565 0.55 -2.57 6.31
CA GLY A 565 1.66 -1.62 6.42
C GLY A 565 2.56 -1.82 7.65
N ARG A 566 2.10 -2.55 8.68
CA ARG A 566 2.92 -2.96 9.83
C ARG A 566 4.09 -3.86 9.46
N ASP A 567 4.00 -4.52 8.31
CA ASP A 567 4.95 -5.53 7.86
C ASP A 567 5.65 -5.13 6.56
N VAL A 568 4.95 -4.47 5.64
CA VAL A 568 5.39 -4.38 4.23
C VAL A 568 5.09 -3.02 3.60
N GLY A 569 5.81 -2.72 2.52
CA GLY A 569 5.42 -1.70 1.55
C GLY A 569 4.59 -2.29 0.40
N HIS A 570 4.13 -1.42 -0.49
CA HIS A 570 3.24 -1.78 -1.59
C HIS A 570 3.62 -1.01 -2.87
N TRP A 571 3.32 -1.56 -4.05
CA TRP A 571 3.33 -0.80 -5.29
C TRP A 571 1.94 -0.86 -5.92
N LEU A 572 1.56 0.20 -6.62
CA LEU A 572 0.19 0.44 -7.11
C LEU A 572 -0.24 -0.49 -8.28
N GLY A 573 0.48 -1.58 -8.50
CA GLY A 573 0.19 -2.58 -9.50
C GLY A 573 0.53 -2.21 -10.94
N ASP A 574 -0.04 -2.99 -11.85
CA ASP A 574 0.29 -3.06 -13.27
C ASP A 574 -0.34 -1.89 -14.06
N ASN A 575 0.14 -0.68 -13.80
CA ASN A 575 -0.35 0.53 -14.43
C ASN A 575 0.03 0.62 -15.93
N PHE A 576 -0.67 1.46 -16.71
CA PHE A 576 -0.30 1.72 -18.11
C PHE A 576 0.65 2.91 -18.26
N SER A 577 1.47 2.87 -19.31
CA SER A 577 2.26 3.99 -19.83
C SER A 577 1.38 5.07 -20.47
N LYS A 578 0.49 5.69 -19.68
CA LYS A 578 -0.49 6.72 -20.10
C LYS A 578 -0.56 7.85 -19.07
N TRP A 579 -0.86 9.06 -19.54
CA TRP A 579 -1.06 10.25 -18.70
C TRP A 579 -2.19 10.12 -17.67
N GLU A 580 -3.21 9.32 -17.97
CA GLU A 580 -4.25 8.93 -17.03
C GLU A 580 -3.67 8.22 -15.80
N HIS A 581 -2.83 7.21 -15.99
CA HIS A 581 -2.21 6.47 -14.88
C HIS A 581 -1.13 7.30 -14.15
N TYR A 582 -0.46 8.21 -14.86
CA TYR A 582 0.41 9.21 -14.24
C TYR A 582 -0.36 10.03 -13.20
N ARG A 583 -1.58 10.50 -13.53
CA ARG A 583 -2.46 11.22 -12.60
C ARG A 583 -3.01 10.35 -11.49
N ILE A 584 -3.57 9.19 -11.84
CA ILE A 584 -4.13 8.22 -10.88
C ILE A 584 -3.10 7.81 -9.81
N SER A 585 -1.83 7.66 -10.20
CA SER A 585 -0.76 7.29 -9.26
C SER A 585 -0.57 8.27 -8.10
N ILE A 586 -0.93 9.54 -8.29
CA ILE A 586 -0.89 10.54 -7.22
C ILE A 586 -1.97 10.24 -6.19
N ALA A 587 -3.24 10.17 -6.62
CA ALA A 587 -4.39 9.89 -5.75
C ALA A 587 -4.22 8.57 -4.99
N GLN A 588 -3.82 7.50 -5.68
CA GLN A 588 -3.59 6.21 -5.06
C GLN A 588 -2.45 6.23 -4.04
N GLY A 589 -1.30 6.84 -4.39
CA GLY A 589 -0.16 6.96 -3.48
C GLY A 589 -0.53 7.71 -2.19
N LEU A 590 -1.33 8.77 -2.31
CA LEU A 590 -1.85 9.52 -1.17
C LEU A 590 -2.77 8.66 -0.29
N ALA A 591 -3.71 7.92 -0.89
CA ALA A 591 -4.63 7.06 -0.13
C ALA A 591 -3.88 5.97 0.65
N PHE A 592 -2.93 5.28 0.02
CA PHE A 592 -2.13 4.26 0.71
C PHE A 592 -1.30 4.83 1.84
N ALA A 593 -0.61 5.94 1.61
CA ALA A 593 0.27 6.51 2.61
C ALA A 593 -0.48 7.14 3.78
N SER A 594 -1.59 7.85 3.51
CA SER A 594 -2.28 8.64 4.55
C SER A 594 -3.51 7.98 5.14
N MET A 595 -4.24 7.14 4.39
CA MET A 595 -5.54 6.61 4.81
C MET A 595 -5.47 5.13 5.14
N PHE A 596 -4.67 4.35 4.39
CA PHE A 596 -4.54 2.90 4.58
C PHE A 596 -3.34 2.50 5.46
N GLN A 597 -2.53 3.48 5.88
CA GLN A 597 -1.34 3.28 6.73
C GLN A 597 -0.35 2.28 6.11
N VAL A 598 -0.13 2.38 4.80
CA VAL A 598 0.94 1.66 4.06
C VAL A 598 1.83 2.71 3.39
N PRO A 599 2.74 3.35 4.15
CA PRO A 599 3.44 4.55 3.71
C PRO A 599 4.60 4.29 2.77
N MET A 600 5.18 3.09 2.68
CA MET A 600 6.19 2.78 1.66
C MET A 600 5.47 2.36 0.37
N VAL A 601 5.16 3.34 -0.49
CA VAL A 601 4.27 3.17 -1.65
C VAL A 601 4.67 4.02 -2.84
N GLY A 602 4.42 3.51 -4.04
CA GLY A 602 4.62 4.21 -5.31
C GLY A 602 4.13 3.40 -6.51
N ALA A 603 3.98 4.05 -7.66
CA ALA A 603 3.65 3.38 -8.92
C ALA A 603 4.90 2.94 -9.68
N ASP A 604 4.70 2.08 -10.68
CA ASP A 604 5.73 1.83 -11.69
C ASP A 604 5.91 3.05 -12.58
N VAL A 605 7.03 3.74 -12.37
CA VAL A 605 7.35 4.99 -13.05
C VAL A 605 7.59 4.75 -14.53
N CYS A 606 7.07 5.65 -15.35
CA CYS A 606 6.94 5.56 -16.81
C CYS A 606 5.81 4.64 -17.31
N GLY A 607 5.22 3.84 -16.42
CA GLY A 607 4.16 2.88 -16.69
C GLY A 607 4.71 1.47 -16.95
N PHE A 608 4.07 0.45 -16.39
CA PHE A 608 4.44 -0.95 -16.59
C PHE A 608 4.06 -1.43 -18.00
N ALA A 609 2.78 -1.27 -18.34
CA ALA A 609 2.21 -1.85 -19.54
C ALA A 609 2.11 -0.85 -20.72
N GLY A 610 2.45 -1.34 -21.91
CA GLY A 610 2.60 -0.56 -23.13
C GLY A 610 3.85 0.34 -23.17
N ASN A 611 4.26 0.75 -24.37
CA ASN A 611 5.42 1.61 -24.57
C ASN A 611 5.18 3.03 -24.04
N THR A 612 6.06 3.50 -23.17
CA THR A 612 6.10 4.90 -22.74
C THR A 612 6.57 5.84 -23.85
N THR A 613 6.46 7.14 -23.59
CA THR A 613 7.02 8.20 -24.45
C THR A 613 8.08 8.97 -23.68
N GLU A 614 9.05 9.56 -24.38
CA GLU A 614 10.12 10.36 -23.75
C GLU A 614 9.55 11.45 -22.82
N GLU A 615 8.50 12.16 -23.25
CA GLU A 615 7.86 13.21 -22.46
C GLU A 615 7.17 12.66 -21.21
N LEU A 616 6.34 11.62 -21.36
CA LEU A 616 5.65 11.00 -20.23
C LEU A 616 6.67 10.45 -19.22
N CYS A 617 7.69 9.74 -19.69
CA CYS A 617 8.70 9.14 -18.82
C CYS A 617 9.58 10.20 -18.16
N ALA A 618 9.87 11.33 -18.82
CA ALA A 618 10.59 12.44 -18.20
C ALA A 618 9.77 13.09 -17.07
N ARG A 619 8.47 13.31 -17.29
CA ARG A 619 7.55 13.86 -16.28
C ARG A 619 7.30 12.89 -15.13
N TRP A 620 7.19 11.59 -15.43
CA TRP A 620 6.99 10.58 -14.41
C TRP A 620 8.27 10.30 -13.62
N ALA A 621 9.45 10.40 -14.25
CA ALA A 621 10.73 10.32 -13.54
C ALA A 621 10.82 11.39 -12.45
N SER A 622 10.36 12.62 -12.71
CA SER A 622 10.36 13.69 -11.71
C SER A 622 9.22 13.56 -10.70
N LEU A 623 8.00 13.19 -11.09
CA LEU A 623 6.91 12.91 -10.16
C LEU A 623 7.26 11.76 -9.20
N GLY A 624 7.76 10.64 -9.72
CA GLY A 624 8.05 9.44 -8.93
C GLY A 624 9.10 9.67 -7.85
N ALA A 625 9.98 10.66 -8.02
CA ALA A 625 10.94 11.07 -7.00
C ALA A 625 10.28 11.67 -5.74
N PHE A 626 8.96 11.89 -5.75
CA PHE A 626 8.14 12.34 -4.62
C PHE A 626 7.10 11.29 -4.19
N PHE A 627 7.27 10.03 -4.58
CA PHE A 627 6.70 8.89 -3.87
C PHE A 627 7.63 8.43 -2.74
N THR A 628 7.15 7.65 -1.79
CA THR A 628 8.02 7.06 -0.75
C THR A 628 8.80 5.87 -1.32
N PHE A 629 8.16 5.06 -2.16
CA PHE A 629 8.80 4.02 -2.96
C PHE A 629 9.00 4.49 -4.41
N TYR A 630 10.24 4.54 -4.89
CA TYR A 630 10.57 5.10 -6.21
C TYR A 630 11.20 4.05 -7.13
N ARG A 631 10.37 3.40 -7.96
CA ARG A 631 10.78 2.33 -8.89
C ARG A 631 10.41 2.64 -10.35
N ASN A 632 11.37 2.48 -11.24
CA ASN A 632 11.10 2.29 -12.68
C ASN A 632 10.93 0.80 -12.96
N HIS A 633 9.79 0.39 -13.50
CA HIS A 633 9.50 -0.99 -13.87
C HIS A 633 8.75 -1.02 -15.21
N ASN A 634 8.89 -2.11 -15.96
CA ASN A 634 8.43 -2.23 -17.34
C ASN A 634 8.05 -3.67 -17.63
N GLU A 635 7.04 -3.86 -18.48
CA GLU A 635 6.62 -5.17 -18.95
C GLU A 635 7.52 -5.72 -20.06
N ILE A 636 7.48 -7.03 -20.21
CA ILE A 636 8.15 -7.79 -21.26
C ILE A 636 7.61 -7.44 -22.65
N GLY A 637 8.51 -7.28 -23.61
CA GLY A 637 8.14 -6.95 -25.00
C GLY A 637 7.99 -5.45 -25.29
N ASN A 638 7.95 -4.59 -24.27
CA ASN A 638 8.01 -3.14 -24.43
C ASN A 638 9.46 -2.66 -24.67
N ILE A 639 9.59 -1.42 -25.17
CA ILE A 639 10.89 -0.78 -25.39
C ILE A 639 11.65 -0.57 -24.08
N GLY A 640 12.96 -0.36 -24.22
CA GLY A 640 13.81 0.19 -23.16
C GLY A 640 13.19 1.46 -22.57
N GLN A 641 13.07 1.55 -21.24
CA GLN A 641 12.58 2.74 -20.54
C GLN A 641 13.35 3.07 -19.26
N GLU A 642 14.52 2.46 -19.08
CA GLU A 642 15.51 2.88 -18.10
C GLU A 642 15.82 4.36 -18.34
N PHE A 643 16.03 5.13 -17.27
CA PHE A 643 16.09 6.60 -17.39
C PHE A 643 17.23 7.12 -18.28
N TYR A 644 18.28 6.32 -18.48
CA TYR A 644 19.38 6.67 -19.38
C TYR A 644 19.07 6.51 -20.88
N VAL A 645 17.93 5.91 -21.25
CA VAL A 645 17.57 5.62 -22.65
C VAL A 645 17.40 6.91 -23.46
N TRP A 646 16.77 7.94 -22.87
CA TRP A 646 16.60 9.25 -23.49
C TRP A 646 17.38 10.31 -22.73
N PRO A 647 18.10 11.23 -23.42
CA PRO A 647 18.80 12.33 -22.76
C PRO A 647 17.89 13.19 -21.88
N THR A 648 16.65 13.47 -22.33
CA THR A 648 15.66 14.28 -21.59
C THR A 648 15.20 13.57 -20.31
N VAL A 649 14.95 12.26 -20.38
CA VAL A 649 14.56 11.46 -19.21
C VAL A 649 15.73 11.38 -18.23
N ALA A 650 16.95 11.18 -18.72
CA ALA A 650 18.15 11.16 -17.89
C ALA A 650 18.38 12.50 -17.18
N GLU A 651 18.15 13.63 -17.86
CA GLU A 651 18.20 14.95 -17.25
C GLU A 651 17.10 15.15 -16.19
N SER A 652 15.86 14.78 -16.49
CA SER A 652 14.75 14.86 -15.54
C SER A 652 15.03 14.03 -14.29
N ALA A 653 15.45 12.77 -14.47
CA ALA A 653 15.81 11.88 -13.38
C ALA A 653 16.93 12.44 -12.52
N ARG A 654 18.05 12.92 -13.12
CA ARG A 654 19.16 13.52 -12.34
C ARG A 654 18.70 14.74 -11.53
N LYS A 655 17.90 15.64 -12.11
CA LYS A 655 17.39 16.83 -11.40
C LYS A 655 16.49 16.44 -10.24
N ALA A 656 15.55 15.52 -10.47
CA ALA A 656 14.61 15.10 -9.44
C ALA A 656 15.28 14.28 -8.34
N ILE A 657 16.21 13.39 -8.70
CA ILE A 657 16.99 12.59 -7.76
C ILE A 657 17.94 13.46 -6.94
N ASP A 658 18.56 14.51 -7.52
CA ASP A 658 19.35 15.46 -6.73
C ASP A 658 18.54 16.07 -5.59
N ILE A 659 17.32 16.52 -5.89
CA ILE A 659 16.39 17.09 -4.91
C ILE A 659 16.00 16.03 -3.88
N ARG A 660 15.54 14.86 -4.34
CA ARG A 660 15.12 13.75 -3.47
C ARG A 660 16.22 13.32 -2.52
N TYR A 661 17.42 13.03 -3.03
CA TYR A 661 18.54 12.54 -2.22
C TYR A 661 18.97 13.59 -1.20
N ARG A 662 18.97 14.87 -1.55
CA ARG A 662 19.22 15.93 -0.57
C ARG A 662 18.13 16.02 0.49
N LEU A 663 16.89 15.65 0.18
CA LEU A 663 15.76 15.61 1.11
C LEU A 663 15.63 14.29 1.89
N LEU A 664 16.48 13.28 1.66
CA LEU A 664 16.22 11.95 2.21
C LEU A 664 16.15 11.92 3.74
N ASP A 665 16.91 12.73 4.48
CA ASP A 665 16.75 12.78 5.95
C ASP A 665 15.46 13.47 6.38
N TYR A 666 14.94 14.43 5.62
CA TYR A 666 13.60 15.01 5.85
C TYR A 666 12.48 13.97 5.60
N ILE A 667 12.62 13.20 4.52
CA ILE A 667 11.71 12.09 4.18
C ILE A 667 11.76 11.03 5.28
N TYR A 668 12.96 10.63 5.67
CA TYR A 668 13.22 9.60 6.67
C TYR A 668 12.75 10.02 8.07
N THR A 669 12.91 11.29 8.44
CA THR A 669 12.37 11.85 9.69
C THR A 669 10.85 11.76 9.73
N SER A 670 10.20 12.15 8.63
CA SER A 670 8.74 12.10 8.54
C SER A 670 8.21 10.67 8.50
N PHE A 671 8.90 9.78 7.81
CA PHE A 671 8.56 8.36 7.77
C PHE A 671 8.76 7.68 9.14
N HIS A 672 9.83 8.04 9.85
CA HIS A 672 10.04 7.62 11.24
C HIS A 672 8.88 8.08 12.11
N LYS A 673 8.48 9.35 12.03
CA LYS A 673 7.31 9.88 12.75
C LYS A 673 6.06 9.04 12.45
N GLN A 674 5.79 8.75 11.18
CA GLN A 674 4.66 7.90 10.80
C GLN A 674 4.75 6.48 11.39
N SER A 675 5.93 5.87 11.43
CA SER A 675 6.12 4.55 12.05
C SER A 675 5.94 4.55 13.57
N GLN A 676 6.12 5.70 14.23
CA GLN A 676 6.02 5.82 15.69
C GLN A 676 4.64 6.30 16.15
N THR A 677 3.97 7.14 15.36
CA THR A 677 2.73 7.81 15.77
C THR A 677 1.55 7.56 14.82
N GLY A 678 1.81 7.05 13.61
CA GLY A 678 0.81 6.92 12.56
C GLY A 678 0.53 8.19 11.79
N GLU A 679 1.22 9.29 12.08
CA GLU A 679 1.02 10.57 11.42
C GLU A 679 1.45 10.50 9.94
N PRO A 680 0.54 10.70 8.98
CA PRO A 680 0.87 10.59 7.56
C PRO A 680 1.96 11.54 7.08
N PHE A 681 2.95 10.99 6.37
CA PHE A 681 3.98 11.78 5.71
C PHE A 681 3.55 12.30 4.33
N LEU A 682 3.13 11.41 3.43
CA LEU A 682 2.66 11.77 2.09
C LEU A 682 1.15 12.00 2.18
N GLN A 683 0.71 13.27 2.01
CA GLN A 683 -0.63 13.67 2.43
C GLN A 683 -1.35 14.60 1.43
N PRO A 684 -2.69 14.45 1.27
CA PRO A 684 -3.52 15.37 0.48
C PRO A 684 -3.50 16.81 1.01
N MET A 685 -3.86 17.77 0.16
CA MET A 685 -3.88 19.20 0.52
C MET A 685 -4.70 19.51 1.78
N PHE A 686 -5.88 18.90 1.91
CA PHE A 686 -6.80 19.13 3.03
C PHE A 686 -6.30 18.59 4.38
N TYR A 687 -5.19 17.83 4.42
CA TYR A 687 -4.58 17.43 5.68
C TYR A 687 -3.90 18.59 6.40
N LEU A 688 -3.36 19.55 5.65
CA LEU A 688 -2.71 20.74 6.20
C LEU A 688 -3.62 21.97 6.21
N TYR A 689 -4.68 21.95 5.41
CA TYR A 689 -5.68 23.02 5.29
C TYR A 689 -7.11 22.46 5.39
N PRO A 690 -7.48 21.83 6.53
CA PRO A 690 -8.76 21.15 6.68
C PRO A 690 -9.98 22.09 6.67
N GLU A 691 -9.78 23.40 6.86
CA GLU A 691 -10.88 24.37 6.84
C GLU A 691 -11.14 24.95 5.43
N ASP A 692 -10.24 24.69 4.47
CA ASP A 692 -10.34 25.20 3.10
C ASP A 692 -10.99 24.16 2.18
N GLU A 693 -12.30 24.27 1.97
CA GLU A 693 -13.09 23.33 1.16
C GLU A 693 -12.57 23.18 -0.29
N ASN A 694 -11.85 24.17 -0.84
CA ASN A 694 -11.29 24.08 -2.18
C ASN A 694 -10.19 23.00 -2.28
N THR A 695 -9.60 22.62 -1.14
CA THR A 695 -8.57 21.58 -1.09
C THR A 695 -9.13 20.17 -1.11
N PHE A 696 -10.43 19.99 -0.84
CA PHE A 696 -11.03 18.68 -0.57
C PHE A 696 -11.07 17.77 -1.81
N SER A 697 -11.17 18.36 -3.01
CA SER A 697 -11.18 17.60 -4.27
C SER A 697 -9.83 17.59 -4.99
N ILE A 698 -8.79 18.19 -4.41
CA ILE A 698 -7.47 18.25 -5.06
C ILE A 698 -6.75 16.92 -4.89
N ASP A 699 -6.47 16.25 -6.00
CA ASP A 699 -5.81 14.95 -6.05
C ASP A 699 -4.61 14.89 -7.02
N LEU A 700 -4.28 16.01 -7.68
CA LEU A 700 -3.11 16.17 -8.58
C LEU A 700 -2.03 17.09 -8.01
N GLN A 701 -2.20 17.57 -6.78
CA GLN A 701 -1.27 18.43 -6.05
C GLN A 701 -1.30 17.96 -4.59
N PHE A 702 -0.13 17.88 -3.95
CA PHE A 702 -0.02 17.25 -2.64
C PHE A 702 1.15 17.80 -1.82
N PHE A 703 1.12 17.49 -0.53
CA PHE A 703 2.21 17.78 0.38
C PHE A 703 3.08 16.55 0.61
N TYR A 704 4.39 16.76 0.50
CA TYR A 704 5.42 15.78 0.79
C TYR A 704 6.04 16.13 2.16
N GLY A 705 5.54 15.47 3.21
CA GLY A 705 5.63 15.94 4.60
C GLY A 705 4.86 17.25 4.77
N ASP A 706 5.16 18.02 5.82
CA ASP A 706 4.41 19.26 6.12
C ASP A 706 4.91 20.48 5.35
N ALA A 707 6.10 20.39 4.75
CA ALA A 707 6.85 21.54 4.26
C ALA A 707 6.87 21.69 2.74
N LEU A 708 6.73 20.62 1.95
CA LEU A 708 6.96 20.68 0.51
C LEU A 708 5.68 20.44 -0.29
N LEU A 709 5.23 21.47 -1.01
CA LEU A 709 4.12 21.42 -1.95
C LEU A 709 4.62 20.98 -3.33
N VAL A 710 4.09 19.88 -3.85
CA VAL A 710 4.41 19.33 -5.16
C VAL A 710 3.26 19.61 -6.12
N SER A 711 3.54 20.24 -7.27
CA SER A 711 2.52 20.62 -8.27
C SER A 711 2.91 20.13 -9.67
N PRO A 712 2.77 18.82 -9.97
CA PRO A 712 3.19 18.23 -11.24
C PRO A 712 2.37 18.73 -12.43
N VAL A 713 2.99 18.81 -13.61
CA VAL A 713 2.25 19.08 -14.86
C VAL A 713 1.40 17.85 -15.22
N PRO A 714 0.08 17.99 -15.39
CA PRO A 714 -0.83 16.83 -15.41
C PRO A 714 -0.98 16.15 -16.77
N ASP A 715 -0.63 16.84 -17.87
CA ASP A 715 -0.99 16.42 -19.22
C ASP A 715 0.11 16.64 -20.26
N LYS A 716 -0.04 15.90 -21.36
CA LYS A 716 0.83 15.95 -22.53
C LYS A 716 0.87 17.34 -23.17
N GLY A 717 2.07 17.78 -23.53
CA GLY A 717 2.34 19.02 -24.25
C GLY A 717 2.22 20.27 -23.39
N LEU A 718 1.84 20.15 -22.12
CA LEU A 718 1.72 21.28 -21.22
C LEU A 718 3.10 21.71 -20.70
N THR A 719 3.25 23.03 -20.62
CA THR A 719 4.39 23.73 -20.00
C THR A 719 3.91 24.65 -18.89
N SER A 720 2.72 24.38 -18.37
CA SER A 720 2.08 25.11 -17.28
C SER A 720 1.23 24.18 -16.43
N VAL A 721 0.96 24.58 -15.19
CA VAL A 721 0.01 23.93 -14.28
C VAL A 721 -0.72 24.99 -13.48
N ASP A 722 -2.02 24.82 -13.28
CA ASP A 722 -2.80 25.61 -12.33
C ASP A 722 -2.66 24.96 -10.95
N ALA A 723 -1.84 25.55 -10.09
CA ALA A 723 -1.56 25.04 -8.75
C ALA A 723 -2.35 25.85 -7.72
N TYR A 724 -3.04 25.17 -6.80
CA TYR A 724 -3.78 25.85 -5.73
C TYR A 724 -2.81 26.28 -4.64
N PHE A 725 -2.89 27.55 -4.24
CA PHE A 725 -2.14 28.08 -3.10
C PHE A 725 -3.15 28.54 -2.03
N PRO A 726 -3.27 27.77 -0.93
CA PRO A 726 -4.04 28.17 0.26
C PRO A 726 -3.64 29.55 0.77
N ASP A 727 -4.42 30.15 1.67
CA ASP A 727 -4.13 31.48 2.23
C ASP A 727 -2.93 31.49 3.19
N ASP A 728 -1.77 31.01 2.74
CA ASP A 728 -0.48 30.97 3.42
C ASP A 728 0.62 31.61 2.54
N ILE A 729 1.85 31.65 3.03
CA ILE A 729 3.04 32.03 2.26
C ILE A 729 3.80 30.77 1.84
N PHE A 730 4.24 30.74 0.59
CA PHE A 730 5.04 29.68 0.02
C PHE A 730 6.32 30.27 -0.57
N TYR A 731 7.34 29.46 -0.79
CA TYR A 731 8.59 29.88 -1.39
C TYR A 731 8.97 28.93 -2.50
N ASP A 732 9.19 29.42 -3.72
CA ASP A 732 9.66 28.57 -4.81
C ASP A 732 10.97 27.86 -4.41
N TRP A 733 11.02 26.54 -4.48
CA TRP A 733 12.15 25.72 -4.03
C TRP A 733 13.47 26.17 -4.68
N TYR A 734 13.42 26.46 -5.98
CA TYR A 734 14.58 26.75 -6.81
C TYR A 734 15.14 28.15 -6.55
N THR A 735 14.29 29.16 -6.58
CA THR A 735 14.66 30.59 -6.51
C THR A 735 14.54 31.18 -5.10
N GLY A 736 13.74 30.57 -4.22
CA GLY A 736 13.36 31.09 -2.90
C GLY A 736 12.50 32.34 -2.93
N ILE A 737 11.97 32.70 -4.11
CA ILE A 737 11.08 33.84 -4.22
C ILE A 737 9.76 33.49 -3.51
N PRO A 738 9.25 34.34 -2.61
CA PRO A 738 7.99 34.10 -1.94
C PRO A 738 6.81 34.22 -2.91
N VAL A 739 5.87 33.30 -2.78
CA VAL A 739 4.57 33.25 -3.43
C VAL A 739 3.51 33.38 -2.33
N ARG A 740 2.78 34.48 -2.30
CA ARG A 740 1.67 34.66 -1.36
C ARG A 740 0.45 33.95 -1.96
N GLY A 741 -0.03 32.90 -1.30
CA GLY A 741 -1.31 32.28 -1.62
C GLY A 741 -2.46 33.09 -1.04
N HIS A 742 -3.62 32.99 -1.68
CA HIS A 742 -4.85 33.69 -1.30
C HIS A 742 -6.07 32.77 -1.34
N GLY A 743 -5.84 31.46 -1.25
CA GLY A 743 -6.89 30.46 -1.41
C GLY A 743 -7.37 30.36 -2.86
N GLU A 744 -6.45 30.46 -3.83
CA GLU A 744 -6.77 30.46 -5.26
C GLU A 744 -5.73 29.70 -6.11
N ASN A 745 -6.12 29.36 -7.33
CA ASN A 745 -5.21 28.77 -8.31
C ASN A 745 -4.30 29.85 -8.91
N ILE A 746 -3.00 29.56 -8.95
CA ILE A 746 -2.00 30.34 -9.66
C ILE A 746 -1.45 29.50 -10.81
N THR A 747 -1.53 30.03 -12.04
CA THR A 747 -0.95 29.39 -13.22
C THR A 747 0.58 29.54 -13.21
N LEU A 748 1.27 28.45 -12.87
CA LEU A 748 2.71 28.34 -13.01
C LEU A 748 3.03 28.05 -14.48
N SER A 749 3.85 28.88 -15.13
CA SER A 749 4.13 28.82 -16.58
C SER A 749 5.62 28.62 -16.89
N ASN A 750 5.93 28.27 -18.14
CA ASN A 750 7.30 28.03 -18.63
C ASN A 750 8.00 26.84 -17.94
N ILE A 751 7.23 25.81 -17.62
CA ILE A 751 7.70 24.59 -16.98
C ILE A 751 8.28 23.65 -18.03
N ASP A 752 9.61 23.58 -18.09
CA ASP A 752 10.33 22.62 -18.90
C ASP A 752 9.94 21.16 -18.57
N ILE A 753 10.04 20.25 -19.54
CA ILE A 753 9.67 18.82 -19.40
C ILE A 753 10.42 18.14 -18.24
N THR A 754 11.65 18.58 -17.97
CA THR A 754 12.52 18.05 -16.90
C THR A 754 12.36 18.76 -15.56
N HIS A 755 11.40 19.68 -15.45
CA HIS A 755 11.15 20.48 -14.25
C HIS A 755 9.83 20.10 -13.60
N ILE A 756 9.82 19.94 -12.28
CA ILE A 756 8.63 19.74 -11.47
C ILE A 756 8.48 20.94 -10.52
N PRO A 757 7.36 21.69 -10.56
CA PRO A 757 7.15 22.79 -9.64
C PRO A 757 7.10 22.33 -8.18
N LEU A 758 7.90 22.98 -7.33
CA LEU A 758 8.03 22.69 -5.91
C LEU A 758 8.03 24.00 -5.11
N HIS A 759 7.26 24.05 -4.03
CA HIS A 759 7.24 25.21 -3.14
C HIS A 759 7.37 24.77 -1.69
N ILE A 760 8.16 25.50 -0.91
CA ILE A 760 8.27 25.32 0.53
C ILE A 760 7.15 26.11 1.20
N ARG A 761 6.31 25.46 2.00
CA ARG A 761 5.32 26.11 2.86
C ARG A 761 6.04 26.93 3.93
N GLY A 762 5.60 28.17 4.13
CA GLY A 762 6.06 29.02 5.24
C GLY A 762 5.78 28.38 6.59
N GLY A 763 6.59 28.70 7.57
CA GLY A 763 6.56 28.06 8.89
C GLY A 763 7.44 26.83 8.98
N SER A 764 8.21 26.50 7.93
CA SER A 764 8.97 25.25 7.84
C SER A 764 10.49 25.45 7.92
N ILE A 765 11.17 24.54 8.61
CA ILE A 765 12.62 24.35 8.56
C ILE A 765 12.90 22.96 7.98
N ILE A 766 13.62 22.92 6.86
CA ILE A 766 13.91 21.67 6.16
C ILE A 766 15.40 21.35 6.27
N PRO A 767 15.79 20.24 6.92
CA PRO A 767 17.15 19.72 6.83
C PRO A 767 17.36 19.04 5.48
N ILE A 768 18.47 19.39 4.81
CA ILE A 768 18.89 18.79 3.56
C ILE A 768 20.37 18.44 3.58
N ARG A 769 20.80 17.47 2.78
CA ARG A 769 22.21 17.24 2.50
C ARG A 769 22.76 18.34 1.59
N SER A 770 24.02 18.71 1.80
CA SER A 770 24.70 19.78 1.06
C SER A 770 24.88 19.47 -0.42
N SER A 771 24.93 18.18 -0.77
CA SER A 771 24.90 17.68 -2.15
C SER A 771 24.21 16.31 -2.21
N SER A 772 23.77 15.92 -3.40
CA SER A 772 23.40 14.53 -3.70
C SER A 772 24.63 13.61 -3.78
N ALA A 773 24.39 12.33 -4.05
CA ALA A 773 25.39 11.26 -4.17
C ALA A 773 24.86 10.13 -5.09
N MET A 774 25.71 9.14 -5.41
CA MET A 774 25.31 8.02 -6.28
C MET A 774 24.60 6.89 -5.53
N THR A 775 24.85 6.76 -4.22
CA THR A 775 24.19 5.82 -3.31
C THR A 775 23.80 6.51 -2.01
N THR A 776 22.87 5.92 -1.25
CA THR A 776 22.47 6.46 0.04
C THR A 776 23.55 6.34 1.11
N THR A 777 24.44 5.34 1.01
CA THR A 777 25.63 5.23 1.86
C THR A 777 26.53 6.45 1.70
N GLU A 778 26.91 6.79 0.46
CA GLU A 778 27.74 7.97 0.17
C GLU A 778 27.01 9.28 0.55
N LEU A 779 25.70 9.34 0.35
CA LEU A 779 24.89 10.51 0.70
C LEU A 779 24.97 10.83 2.21
N ARG A 780 24.95 9.79 3.06
CA ARG A 780 24.91 9.96 4.51
C ARG A 780 26.20 10.52 5.09
N GLU A 781 27.29 10.52 4.32
CA GLU A 781 28.54 11.19 4.65
C GLU A 781 28.50 12.71 4.38
N LYS A 782 27.59 13.19 3.53
CA LYS A 782 27.51 14.61 3.17
C LYS A 782 27.03 15.44 4.36
N SER A 783 27.54 16.66 4.45
CA SER A 783 27.13 17.67 5.44
C SER A 783 25.65 18.06 5.29
N PHE A 784 25.07 18.66 6.32
CA PHE A 784 23.73 19.21 6.30
C PHE A 784 23.72 20.70 5.93
N GLN A 785 22.60 21.14 5.36
CA GLN A 785 22.19 22.53 5.29
C GLN A 785 20.76 22.63 5.81
N LEU A 786 20.40 23.74 6.47
CA LEU A 786 19.01 24.02 6.85
C LEU A 786 18.44 25.09 5.92
N ILE A 787 17.24 24.87 5.41
CA ILE A 787 16.44 25.91 4.76
C ILE A 787 15.36 26.35 5.73
N ILE A 788 15.37 27.62 6.13
CA ILE A 788 14.36 28.24 6.97
C ILE A 788 13.45 29.08 6.08
N ALA A 789 12.17 28.70 6.03
CA ALA A 789 11.11 29.38 5.30
C ALA A 789 10.12 30.01 6.29
N PRO A 790 10.29 31.28 6.71
CA PRO A 790 9.43 31.89 7.71
C PRO A 790 7.96 31.97 7.26
N GLY A 791 7.03 31.62 8.16
CA GLY A 791 5.59 31.78 7.96
C GLY A 791 5.16 33.24 8.07
N LEU A 792 3.89 33.53 7.82
CA LEU A 792 3.36 34.91 7.88
C LEU A 792 3.59 35.60 9.22
N ASP A 793 3.72 34.84 10.31
CA ASP A 793 4.05 35.30 11.66
C ASP A 793 5.55 35.54 11.91
N GLY A 794 6.39 35.22 10.92
CA GLY A 794 7.84 35.32 10.96
C GLY A 794 8.55 34.19 11.68
N THR A 795 7.86 33.09 12.00
CA THR A 795 8.44 31.91 12.66
C THR A 795 8.60 30.72 11.70
N ALA A 796 9.37 29.72 12.09
CA ALA A 796 9.41 28.43 11.40
C ALA A 796 9.84 27.31 12.34
N SER A 797 9.43 26.09 12.08
CA SER A 797 9.83 24.89 12.82
C SER A 797 10.10 23.70 11.91
N GLY A 798 10.86 22.73 12.40
CA GLY A 798 11.08 21.46 11.73
C GLY A 798 11.90 20.53 12.61
N SER A 799 12.11 19.31 12.15
CA SER A 799 12.83 18.31 12.93
C SER A 799 13.79 17.48 12.07
N LEU A 800 14.70 16.78 12.74
CA LEU A 800 15.64 15.84 12.13
C LEU A 800 15.80 14.62 13.04
N TYR A 801 15.50 13.45 12.49
CA TYR A 801 15.79 12.15 13.09
C TYR A 801 16.90 11.45 12.31
N LEU A 802 17.94 10.99 13.01
CA LEU A 802 18.98 10.12 12.45
C LEU A 802 19.20 8.89 13.32
N ASP A 803 19.32 7.73 12.67
CA ASP A 803 19.85 6.49 13.23
C ASP A 803 20.94 5.92 12.32
N ASP A 804 21.28 4.62 12.43
CA ASP A 804 22.23 3.97 11.51
C ASP A 804 21.69 3.81 10.09
N GLY A 805 20.37 3.83 9.92
CA GLY A 805 19.70 3.72 8.64
C GLY A 805 19.32 2.30 8.26
N ASP A 806 19.58 1.27 9.08
CA ASP A 806 19.33 -0.12 8.65
C ASP A 806 18.97 -1.08 9.80
N SER A 807 19.53 -0.87 11.00
CA SER A 807 19.33 -1.81 12.10
C SER A 807 17.86 -1.87 12.52
N LEU A 808 17.40 -3.06 12.90
CA LEU A 808 16.05 -3.26 13.42
C LEU A 808 15.88 -2.51 14.75
N GLU A 809 16.84 -2.66 15.66
CA GLU A 809 16.95 -1.92 16.91
C GLU A 809 18.16 -0.98 16.88
N GLN A 810 17.96 0.29 17.22
CA GLN A 810 18.99 1.32 17.09
C GLN A 810 19.77 1.43 18.41
N THR A 811 21.10 1.48 18.32
CA THR A 811 21.97 1.63 19.51
C THR A 811 22.07 3.08 20.00
N ALA A 812 21.92 4.03 19.09
CA ALA A 812 21.93 5.47 19.38
C ALA A 812 21.21 6.23 18.27
N THR A 813 20.44 7.24 18.65
CA THR A 813 19.71 8.11 17.71
C THR A 813 20.06 9.59 17.93
N LEU A 814 19.71 10.40 16.95
CA LEU A 814 19.67 11.85 17.04
C LEU A 814 18.23 12.27 16.76
N GLU A 815 17.61 13.00 17.67
CA GLU A 815 16.28 13.58 17.52
C GLU A 815 16.41 15.07 17.80
N VAL A 816 16.34 15.91 16.76
CA VAL A 816 16.55 17.36 16.86
C VAL A 816 15.30 18.09 16.43
N GLU A 817 14.91 19.09 17.22
CA GLU A 817 13.88 20.06 16.91
C GLU A 817 14.53 21.42 16.61
N PHE A 818 14.03 22.07 15.56
CA PHE A 818 14.46 23.38 15.12
C PHE A 818 13.31 24.37 15.32
N GLU A 819 13.60 25.52 15.93
CA GLU A 819 12.66 26.65 16.01
C GLU A 819 13.37 27.93 15.57
N TYR A 820 12.80 28.62 14.59
CA TYR A 820 13.25 29.95 14.18
C TYR A 820 12.26 31.00 14.63
N ARG A 821 12.73 31.99 15.39
CA ARG A 821 11.93 33.11 15.85
C ARG A 821 12.78 34.33 16.12
N ARG A 822 12.31 35.52 15.71
CA ARG A 822 12.96 36.82 15.98
C ARG A 822 14.47 36.84 15.60
N GLY A 823 14.80 36.27 14.44
CA GLY A 823 16.18 36.28 13.93
C GLY A 823 17.12 35.25 14.57
N VAL A 824 16.60 34.35 15.42
CA VAL A 824 17.38 33.31 16.09
C VAL A 824 16.84 31.94 15.70
N LEU A 825 17.75 31.03 15.33
CA LEU A 825 17.49 29.60 15.20
C LEU A 825 17.88 28.92 16.51
N HIS A 826 16.92 28.28 17.16
CA HIS A 826 17.09 27.41 18.31
C HIS A 826 17.14 25.96 17.82
N ILE A 827 18.11 25.20 18.33
CA ILE A 827 18.31 23.78 18.06
C ILE A 827 18.30 23.09 19.41
N ASP A 828 17.37 22.15 19.62
CA ASP A 828 17.25 21.37 20.86
C ASP A 828 16.95 19.91 20.53
N GLY A 829 17.00 19.02 21.52
CA GLY A 829 16.64 17.60 21.36
C GLY A 829 17.60 16.62 22.04
N LYS A 830 17.62 15.38 21.55
CA LYS A 830 18.48 14.29 22.04
C LYS A 830 19.62 14.03 21.06
N PHE A 831 20.84 14.00 21.57
CA PHE A 831 22.08 13.94 20.80
C PHE A 831 22.92 12.70 21.15
N GLU A 832 22.33 11.51 21.06
CA GLU A 832 23.02 10.25 21.42
C GLU A 832 23.92 9.76 20.27
N ARG A 833 23.65 10.20 19.05
CA ARG A 833 24.45 9.94 17.84
C ARG A 833 25.08 11.23 17.30
N HIS A 834 26.29 11.11 16.75
CA HIS A 834 26.93 12.19 16.00
C HIS A 834 26.27 12.38 14.63
N ALA A 835 25.98 13.63 14.26
CA ALA A 835 25.57 14.01 12.91
C ALA A 835 26.77 14.46 12.06
N SER A 836 26.63 14.41 10.72
CA SER A 836 27.48 15.19 9.83
C SER A 836 27.35 16.70 10.14
N LEU A 837 28.36 17.49 9.79
CA LEU A 837 28.38 18.93 10.08
C LEU A 837 27.16 19.64 9.47
N LEU A 838 26.51 20.49 10.25
CA LEU A 838 25.66 21.55 9.72
C LEU A 838 26.57 22.61 9.08
N GLU A 839 26.69 22.57 7.77
CA GLU A 839 27.58 23.44 7.00
C GLU A 839 27.02 24.86 6.95
N SER A 840 25.73 25.00 6.61
CA SER A 840 25.11 26.32 6.42
C SER A 840 23.63 26.35 6.76
N VAL A 841 23.13 27.55 7.05
CA VAL A 841 21.72 27.85 7.27
C VAL A 841 21.29 28.91 6.26
N THR A 842 20.25 28.63 5.49
CA THR A 842 19.68 29.55 4.50
C THR A 842 18.32 30.04 4.97
N LEU A 843 18.21 31.34 5.22
CA LEU A 843 16.96 32.03 5.54
C LEU A 843 16.33 32.59 4.26
N LEU A 844 15.10 32.19 3.96
CA LEU A 844 14.32 32.74 2.85
C LEU A 844 13.68 34.08 3.25
N GLY A 845 13.75 35.06 2.35
CA GLY A 845 13.33 36.43 2.64
C GLY A 845 11.85 36.69 2.35
N GLN A 846 11.13 37.25 3.31
CA GLN A 846 9.84 37.89 3.07
C GLN A 846 10.12 39.26 2.44
N GLY A 847 9.84 39.41 1.15
CA GLY A 847 10.05 40.69 0.45
C GLY A 847 9.37 41.83 1.21
N LYS A 848 10.13 42.80 1.74
CA LYS A 848 9.56 44.02 2.32
C LYS A 848 8.86 44.79 1.21
N GLY A 849 7.53 44.83 1.24
CA GLY A 849 6.73 45.77 0.48
C GLY A 849 7.06 47.20 0.92
N GLY A 850 8.10 47.80 0.36
CA GLY A 850 8.51 49.17 0.68
C GLY A 850 9.87 49.55 0.10
N SER A 851 9.83 50.48 -0.87
CA SER A 851 10.95 51.14 -1.56
C SER A 851 11.53 50.45 -2.80
N ARG A 852 11.40 51.16 -3.93
CA ARG A 852 11.56 50.74 -5.32
C ARG A 852 13.01 50.61 -5.81
N SER A 853 14.02 50.31 -4.98
CA SER A 853 15.42 50.41 -5.44
C SER A 853 16.45 49.35 -5.01
N ARG A 854 16.07 48.12 -4.62
CA ARG A 854 17.01 46.98 -4.56
C ARG A 854 16.32 45.72 -5.06
N ARG A 855 16.43 45.44 -6.36
CA ARG A 855 16.05 44.15 -6.95
C ARG A 855 17.31 43.28 -7.04
N GLU A 856 17.14 42.03 -6.61
CA GLU A 856 18.01 40.83 -6.73
C GLU A 856 18.75 40.32 -5.47
N ASP A 857 19.27 41.15 -4.56
CA ASP A 857 20.03 40.65 -3.37
C ASP A 857 19.18 40.21 -2.15
N GLY A 858 17.84 40.15 -2.27
CA GLY A 858 16.93 40.06 -1.11
C GLY A 858 16.18 38.73 -0.89
N ALA A 859 16.35 37.72 -1.75
CA ALA A 859 15.50 36.52 -1.72
C ALA A 859 15.98 35.44 -0.74
N LYS A 860 17.29 35.29 -0.53
CA LYS A 860 17.90 34.28 0.35
C LYS A 860 19.11 34.87 1.09
N LYS A 861 19.29 34.54 2.37
CA LYS A 861 20.50 34.84 3.16
C LYS A 861 21.08 33.53 3.67
N THR A 862 22.27 33.15 3.22
CA THR A 862 22.96 31.94 3.69
C THR A 862 24.11 32.31 4.63
N ILE A 863 24.14 31.66 5.79
CA ILE A 863 25.17 31.81 6.81
C ILE A 863 25.92 30.50 6.93
N GLN A 864 27.24 30.55 6.80
CA GLN A 864 28.12 29.42 7.05
C GLN A 864 28.29 29.23 8.56
N THR A 865 28.10 28.00 9.03
CA THR A 865 28.10 27.67 10.45
C THR A 865 29.20 26.66 10.78
N ASN A 866 29.29 25.57 10.01
CA ASN A 866 30.18 24.43 10.28
C ASN A 866 30.03 23.92 11.73
N LEU A 867 28.78 23.77 12.16
CA LEU A 867 28.41 23.34 13.51
C LEU A 867 28.20 21.83 13.55
N GLU A 868 28.72 21.15 14.56
CA GLU A 868 28.35 19.77 14.86
C GLU A 868 27.08 19.74 15.72
N LEU A 869 26.04 19.02 15.26
CA LEU A 869 24.80 18.82 16.01
C LEU A 869 25.03 17.80 17.13
N SER A 870 25.58 18.27 18.26
CA SER A 870 25.97 17.45 19.41
C SER A 870 25.38 17.91 20.75
N LYS A 871 24.71 19.06 20.75
CA LYS A 871 24.09 19.67 21.94
C LYS A 871 23.13 20.79 21.52
N PRO A 872 22.24 21.21 22.44
CA PRO A 872 21.40 22.38 22.21
C PRO A 872 22.25 23.61 21.86
N THR A 873 21.85 24.34 20.82
CA THR A 873 22.61 25.45 20.25
C THR A 873 21.67 26.54 19.72
N GLU A 874 22.11 27.80 19.81
CA GLU A 874 21.41 28.94 19.21
C GLU A 874 22.29 29.61 18.15
N ILE A 875 21.71 29.95 17.01
CA ILE A 875 22.39 30.64 15.90
C ILE A 875 21.64 31.93 15.59
N LYS A 876 22.34 33.07 15.71
CA LYS A 876 21.79 34.37 15.31
C LYS A 876 21.95 34.54 13.79
N LEU A 877 20.85 34.83 13.11
CA LEU A 877 20.80 34.97 11.66
C LEU A 877 20.68 36.43 11.20
N GLU A 878 20.67 37.39 12.12
CA GLU A 878 20.67 38.84 11.85
C GLU A 878 22.08 39.43 11.69
#